data_AF-A0A843T9D0-F1
#
_entry.id   AF-A0A843T9D0-F1
#
_cell.length_a   1.000
_cell.length_b   1.000
_cell.length_c   1.000
_cell.angle_alpha   90.00
_cell.angle_beta   90.00
_cell.angle_gamma   90.00
#
_symmetry.space_group_name_H-M   'P 1'
#
loop_
_entity.id
_entity.type
_entity.pdbx_description
1 polymer ?
#
loop_
_entity_poly.entity_id
_entity_poly.type
_entity_poly.pdbx_seq_one_letter_code
_entity_poly.pdbx_strand_id
1 'polypeptide(L)'
;MSTSRFESTVLHGRGVSPSGRDGWYRHSCRCIPVSNQSARNRHSGSQVGPGHFKSCHTTGRAEKEVGGHDAYTVTAGRTRDSAAGNVIDCLLRAEYPAHSALPFLPDVAASRQFSASRYPERGSAVTRERTVPKKSGHGDRSAVIGRNGATSPACFPEVSMPTRLPEVSRQRGRRQSILAAALIAAIATGGAYEQAAASVQQTQPRVQEGTEQGEWHFLGGDFGHTRYSPLDQIDPSNFDGLVEAWRFTTPTEIGELTARATPSYVNGKLLSVAGPHRHVVSIEPTSGDLLWSWIEPETYRSSYSMRASYGKGVAYADVPGRGEVVFISTPGFFLAALDANTGEPLPDWGEPVPLDGFPESGVVDMIPDLIADWEPWLEVEGTRTYDPYEGIPLELGFITSSSPPIVVNDVVIVGNSAEQGYSQTRRENVPGDILGYDARTGEFKWKFHIIPRPGEEGHDTWESDAWRWTGDASSWAPMSADPERGIVYFATNSATQDFYGGFRPGDNLFSSSIVALDVETGERKWHFQMVHHDIWNYDPPTAPVLMDVTVDGRQVPALFQATKQAILYSIDRETGEPIWGFEERAVPPSTVPGEQLAPTQPFPIKPAPYETLGRSEENLIDYTPEIRQLALERAQATNALAPPFNPPTVDTPSQFCPGEVGGTNITHPPAADPTTGIIYIPSGSGCGSRALVPGENRDCFGQTGTTISRWVPSTADCQSYQTDAATEFYPEQAAAYAAQAERGQATPDEPSGRGGRGGPPNDDDSPLAGLPLWKGPNARITAIDLNTGEHLWVIPYGEAPQEQQDAIRNHPLLEGVDVDSNLGQTGGLGGVIVTATMLLAPMNVDGEPHLVAIDKRTGERVGRIRTEEMGRYGMMTYMHEDKQYIVVQQPGLLQAFALP
;
A
#
# COMPACT_ATOMS: atom_id res chain seq x y z
N MET A 1 18.10 -1.83 54.96
CA MET A 1 18.78 -1.13 56.09
C MET A 1 19.77 -0.14 55.49
N SER A 2 19.91 1.08 56.04
CA SER A 2 20.76 2.19 55.50
C SER A 2 20.28 2.71 54.12
N THR A 3 20.24 4.00 53.73
CA THR A 3 21.01 5.25 54.00
C THR A 3 22.44 5.23 53.43
N SER A 4 23.00 6.28 52.81
CA SER A 4 22.69 7.73 52.74
C SER A 4 23.15 8.34 51.39
N ARG A 5 22.42 9.27 50.75
CA ARG A 5 22.62 10.76 50.75
C ARG A 5 24.07 11.28 50.59
N PHE A 6 24.23 12.31 49.75
CA PHE A 6 24.94 13.62 49.89
C PHE A 6 25.47 14.10 48.50
N GLU A 7 25.65 15.39 48.17
CA GLU A 7 24.84 16.61 48.32
C GLU A 7 25.38 17.68 47.32
N SER A 8 24.68 18.80 47.09
CA SER A 8 25.09 19.86 46.16
C SER A 8 25.87 21.01 46.82
N THR A 9 26.53 21.87 46.02
CA THR A 9 26.92 23.24 46.42
C THR A 9 27.11 24.14 45.19
N VAL A 10 26.79 25.44 45.34
CA VAL A 10 26.76 26.50 44.31
C VAL A 10 27.66 27.67 44.71
N LEU A 11 28.36 28.33 43.77
CA LEU A 11 28.89 29.71 43.89
C LEU A 11 29.18 30.31 42.48
N HIS A 12 29.34 31.63 42.27
CA HIS A 12 28.40 32.76 42.44
C HIS A 12 28.98 34.05 41.78
N GLY A 13 28.11 34.93 41.24
CA GLY A 13 28.41 36.35 40.97
C GLY A 13 28.52 36.78 39.49
N ARG A 14 28.30 38.04 39.06
CA ARG A 14 27.44 39.20 39.48
C ARG A 14 27.99 40.47 38.77
N GLY A 15 27.15 41.26 38.08
CA GLY A 15 27.51 42.57 37.50
C GLY A 15 26.76 42.87 36.18
N VAL A 16 25.52 43.41 36.14
CA VAL A 16 25.01 44.75 36.51
C VAL A 16 25.25 45.85 35.44
N SER A 17 24.27 46.03 34.52
CA SER A 17 23.40 47.22 34.24
C SER A 17 23.95 48.68 34.31
N PRO A 18 23.23 49.75 33.84
CA PRO A 18 21.89 49.82 33.19
C PRO A 18 21.65 50.88 32.05
N SER A 19 20.64 50.64 31.20
CA SER A 19 19.62 51.61 30.66
C SER A 19 18.79 50.91 29.56
N GLY A 20 17.45 50.85 29.49
CA GLY A 20 16.38 51.78 29.89
C GLY A 20 15.95 52.57 28.64
N ARG A 21 14.70 52.60 28.14
CA ARG A 21 13.31 52.53 28.68
C ARG A 21 12.33 52.20 27.52
N ASP A 22 11.02 51.98 27.63
CA ASP A 22 10.04 51.58 28.68
C ASP A 22 8.77 51.11 27.90
N GLY A 23 7.99 50.13 28.39
CA GLY A 23 6.79 49.68 27.67
C GLY A 23 6.02 48.50 28.30
N TRP A 24 5.34 48.73 29.43
CA TRP A 24 4.46 47.75 30.09
C TRP A 24 3.01 47.89 29.54
N TYR A 25 2.18 46.84 29.46
CA TYR A 25 1.57 46.16 30.62
C TYR A 25 1.07 44.73 30.35
N ARG A 26 0.85 43.97 31.43
CA ARG A 26 0.26 42.61 31.43
C ARG A 26 -1.27 42.65 31.59
N HIS A 27 -1.97 41.67 31.00
CA HIS A 27 -2.99 40.80 31.62
C HIS A 27 -3.22 39.62 30.64
N SER A 28 -3.04 38.33 30.96
CA SER A 28 -3.61 37.48 32.02
C SER A 28 -5.11 37.19 31.86
N CYS A 29 -5.45 36.23 30.98
CA CYS A 29 -6.81 35.68 30.86
C CYS A 29 -6.88 34.27 31.45
N ARG A 30 -7.80 34.08 32.41
CA ARG A 30 -8.39 32.77 32.73
C ARG A 30 -9.79 32.78 32.12
N CYS A 31 -10.16 31.73 31.39
CA CYS A 31 -11.57 31.48 31.10
C CYS A 31 -12.23 30.77 32.30
N ILE A 32 -13.48 31.14 32.60
CA ILE A 32 -14.29 30.62 33.71
C ILE A 32 -15.54 30.00 33.08
N PRO A 33 -15.99 28.80 33.50
CA PRO A 33 -17.22 28.21 32.97
C PRO A 33 -18.44 29.02 33.39
N VAL A 34 -19.30 29.36 32.42
CA VAL A 34 -20.57 30.06 32.67
C VAL A 34 -21.64 29.04 33.05
N SER A 35 -22.07 29.06 34.31
CA SER A 35 -23.23 28.30 34.77
C SER A 35 -24.53 29.09 34.56
N ASN A 36 -25.63 28.38 34.35
CA ASN A 36 -26.98 28.95 34.45
C ASN A 36 -27.83 28.12 35.42
N GLN A 37 -28.65 28.78 36.24
CA GLN A 37 -29.42 28.14 37.33
C GLN A 37 -30.80 27.72 36.78
N SER A 38 -31.46 26.63 37.22
CA SER A 38 -31.83 26.21 38.58
C SER A 38 -32.59 24.86 38.50
N ALA A 39 -33.06 24.15 39.53
CA ALA A 39 -33.31 24.50 40.94
C ALA A 39 -33.31 23.26 41.88
N ARG A 40 -33.12 23.51 43.19
CA ARG A 40 -33.67 22.80 44.40
C ARG A 40 -34.02 21.30 44.25
N ASN A 41 -33.46 20.40 45.07
CA ASN A 41 -33.79 20.35 46.51
C ASN A 41 -32.76 19.58 47.39
N ARG A 42 -33.07 19.37 48.68
CA ARG A 42 -32.15 18.89 49.75
C ARG A 42 -32.32 17.40 50.12
N HIS A 43 -31.38 16.92 50.95
CA HIS A 43 -31.37 15.71 51.83
C HIS A 43 -30.66 14.46 51.28
N SER A 44 -30.03 13.59 52.10
CA SER A 44 -29.09 13.77 53.24
C SER A 44 -28.73 12.39 53.84
N GLY A 45 -27.43 12.09 54.00
CA GLY A 45 -26.93 10.80 54.54
C GLY A 45 -27.07 9.62 53.54
N SER A 46 -26.52 8.42 53.79
CA SER A 46 -25.43 7.98 54.69
C SER A 46 -25.21 6.48 54.48
N GLN A 47 -23.96 6.02 54.42
CA GLN A 47 -23.44 4.63 54.56
C GLN A 47 -24.40 3.41 54.44
N VAL A 48 -24.04 2.42 53.61
CA VAL A 48 -23.73 1.02 54.00
C VAL A 48 -23.25 0.22 52.78
N GLY A 49 -22.56 -0.90 53.01
CA GLY A 49 -21.84 -1.72 52.02
C GLY A 49 -22.65 -2.83 51.29
N PRO A 50 -21.97 -3.92 50.86
CA PRO A 50 -22.19 -4.52 49.54
C PRO A 50 -23.12 -5.75 49.49
N GLY A 51 -23.51 -6.14 48.27
CA GLY A 51 -24.16 -7.43 47.98
C GLY A 51 -24.06 -7.84 46.49
N HIS A 52 -23.80 -9.11 46.23
CA HIS A 52 -23.89 -9.71 44.88
C HIS A 52 -25.35 -9.78 44.41
N PHE A 53 -25.57 -9.85 43.09
CA PHE A 53 -26.68 -10.64 42.55
C PHE A 53 -26.32 -11.36 41.25
N LYS A 54 -26.81 -12.59 41.11
CA LYS A 54 -26.93 -13.32 39.84
C LYS A 54 -28.33 -13.08 39.25
N SER A 55 -28.49 -13.26 37.95
CA SER A 55 -29.80 -13.48 37.33
C SER A 55 -29.79 -14.74 36.45
N CYS A 56 -30.96 -15.37 36.31
CA CYS A 56 -31.19 -16.53 35.44
C CYS A 56 -32.37 -16.25 34.51
N HIS A 57 -32.48 -17.02 33.42
CA HIS A 57 -33.59 -16.94 32.47
C HIS A 57 -34.99 -17.17 33.08
N THR A 58 -35.99 -16.59 32.43
CA THR A 58 -37.30 -17.23 32.20
C THR A 58 -37.76 -16.97 30.75
N THR A 59 -38.53 -17.90 30.20
CA THR A 59 -39.07 -17.86 28.82
C THR A 59 -40.60 -17.70 28.83
N GLY A 60 -41.18 -17.21 27.73
CA GLY A 60 -42.64 -17.13 27.56
C GLY A 60 -43.05 -16.84 26.12
N ARG A 61 -43.81 -17.75 25.50
CA ARG A 61 -44.42 -17.60 24.16
C ARG A 61 -45.75 -16.84 24.23
N ALA A 62 -46.10 -16.17 23.14
CA ALA A 62 -47.47 -15.91 22.72
C ALA A 62 -47.56 -15.98 21.19
N GLU A 63 -48.69 -16.45 20.66
CA GLU A 63 -48.87 -16.80 19.24
C GLU A 63 -49.57 -15.68 18.45
N LYS A 64 -49.50 -15.73 17.11
CA LYS A 64 -50.47 -15.06 16.23
C LYS A 64 -50.53 -15.68 14.84
N GLU A 65 -51.74 -15.99 14.38
CA GLU A 65 -52.00 -16.47 13.02
C GLU A 65 -52.42 -15.34 12.05
N VAL A 66 -52.03 -15.54 10.79
CA VAL A 66 -52.72 -15.25 9.51
C VAL A 66 -53.83 -14.17 9.48
N GLY A 67 -53.66 -13.20 8.59
CA GLY A 67 -54.75 -12.36 8.06
C GLY A 67 -54.21 -11.21 7.20
N GLY A 68 -54.30 -11.32 5.87
CA GLY A 68 -53.83 -10.30 4.92
C GLY A 68 -54.96 -9.53 4.24
N HIS A 69 -54.62 -8.42 3.56
CA HIS A 69 -55.33 -7.91 2.38
C HIS A 69 -54.55 -6.77 1.68
N ASP A 70 -55.06 -6.38 0.51
CA ASP A 70 -54.39 -5.62 -0.54
C ASP A 70 -54.43 -4.08 -0.37
N ALA A 71 -53.52 -3.44 -1.12
CA ALA A 71 -53.47 -2.08 -1.65
C ALA A 71 -54.56 -1.03 -1.28
N TYR A 72 -54.13 0.24 -1.11
CA TYR A 72 -54.61 1.37 -1.94
C TYR A 72 -53.74 2.64 -1.78
N THR A 73 -53.59 3.41 -2.86
CA THR A 73 -52.83 4.67 -2.92
C THR A 73 -53.68 5.89 -2.55
N VAL A 74 -53.16 6.83 -1.75
CA VAL A 74 -53.76 8.17 -1.55
C VAL A 74 -52.69 9.25 -1.45
N THR A 75 -52.82 10.31 -2.26
CA THR A 75 -52.02 11.54 -2.20
C THR A 75 -52.63 12.57 -1.24
N ALA A 76 -51.79 13.34 -0.54
CA ALA A 76 -52.22 14.53 0.20
C ALA A 76 -51.09 15.57 0.33
N GLY A 77 -51.19 16.69 -0.40
CA GLY A 77 -50.38 17.88 -0.15
C GLY A 77 -51.13 18.90 0.74
N ARG A 78 -50.41 19.82 1.38
CA ARG A 78 -50.98 20.99 2.06
C ARG A 78 -50.12 22.24 1.91
N THR A 79 -50.79 23.37 1.75
CA THR A 79 -50.24 24.73 1.58
C THR A 79 -50.36 25.55 2.87
N ARG A 80 -49.78 26.77 2.85
CA ARG A 80 -49.96 27.97 3.75
C ARG A 80 -48.80 28.30 4.68
N ASP A 81 -48.56 29.58 5.04
CA ASP A 81 -48.78 30.89 4.37
C ASP A 81 -48.17 32.01 5.24
N SER A 82 -48.03 33.23 4.68
CA SER A 82 -47.68 34.51 5.36
C SER A 82 -46.27 34.62 6.02
N ALA A 83 -45.44 35.67 5.91
CA ALA A 83 -45.44 37.04 5.33
C ALA A 83 -45.52 38.23 6.32
N ALA A 84 -44.37 38.85 6.57
CA ALA A 84 -44.11 40.25 6.98
C ALA A 84 -42.57 40.49 6.91
N GLY A 85 -42.00 41.67 6.66
CA GLY A 85 -42.53 42.98 6.27
C GLY A 85 -41.36 44.00 6.03
N ASN A 86 -41.58 45.02 5.20
CA ASN A 86 -40.57 46.01 4.74
C ASN A 86 -40.17 47.02 5.86
N VAL A 87 -39.28 48.04 5.74
CA VAL A 87 -38.82 48.91 4.62
C VAL A 87 -37.49 49.61 5.00
N ILE A 88 -36.62 50.00 4.04
CA ILE A 88 -36.01 51.35 3.85
C ILE A 88 -35.09 51.36 2.61
N ASP A 89 -34.92 52.53 1.98
CA ASP A 89 -34.50 52.75 0.59
C ASP A 89 -33.56 53.98 0.45
N CYS A 90 -32.66 53.97 -0.55
CA CYS A 90 -32.04 55.16 -1.15
C CYS A 90 -31.41 54.86 -2.53
N LEU A 91 -31.52 55.82 -3.46
CA LEU A 91 -31.18 55.66 -4.88
C LEU A 91 -29.88 56.39 -5.30
N LEU A 92 -29.26 55.97 -6.43
CA LEU A 92 -29.23 56.75 -7.69
C LEU A 92 -28.31 56.17 -8.80
N ARG A 93 -28.90 55.74 -9.94
CA ARG A 93 -28.51 55.89 -11.38
C ARG A 93 -27.06 55.52 -11.87
N ALA A 94 -26.83 55.08 -13.11
CA ALA A 94 -27.64 55.16 -14.35
C ALA A 94 -27.44 53.99 -15.36
N GLU A 95 -28.54 53.62 -16.03
CA GLU A 95 -28.73 53.42 -17.49
C GLU A 95 -27.73 52.59 -18.36
N TYR A 96 -28.20 51.45 -18.89
CA TYR A 96 -28.45 51.20 -20.34
C TYR A 96 -29.41 49.96 -20.51
N PRO A 97 -30.21 49.81 -21.59
CA PRO A 97 -31.31 48.81 -21.69
C PRO A 97 -31.05 47.60 -22.61
N ALA A 98 -32.00 46.65 -22.65
CA ALA A 98 -31.87 45.32 -23.29
C ALA A 98 -32.94 44.98 -24.37
N HIS A 99 -32.88 43.74 -24.91
CA HIS A 99 -33.76 43.09 -25.92
C HIS A 99 -33.55 43.55 -27.39
N SER A 100 -33.85 42.81 -28.47
CA SER A 100 -34.53 41.49 -28.71
C SER A 100 -33.97 40.88 -30.04
N ALA A 101 -33.75 39.58 -30.28
CA ALA A 101 -34.60 38.36 -30.31
C ALA A 101 -35.21 37.98 -31.71
N LEU A 102 -35.23 36.66 -32.05
CA LEU A 102 -35.95 35.96 -33.17
C LEU A 102 -35.36 36.09 -34.62
N PRO A 103 -35.77 35.29 -35.65
CA PRO A 103 -36.27 33.87 -35.72
C PRO A 103 -35.82 33.00 -36.97
N PHE A 104 -36.28 31.73 -37.01
CA PHE A 104 -36.65 30.85 -38.17
C PHE A 104 -35.81 29.66 -38.70
N LEU A 105 -36.57 28.73 -39.33
CA LEU A 105 -36.41 27.31 -39.74
C LEU A 105 -36.17 27.17 -41.29
N PRO A 106 -36.39 26.01 -41.97
CA PRO A 106 -35.66 24.72 -41.96
C PRO A 106 -35.37 24.15 -43.40
N ASP A 107 -34.84 22.92 -43.51
CA ASP A 107 -35.09 21.94 -44.61
C ASP A 107 -34.71 20.53 -44.11
N VAL A 108 -35.48 19.42 -44.20
CA VAL A 108 -36.17 18.67 -45.28
C VAL A 108 -35.38 17.40 -45.69
N ALA A 109 -36.10 16.29 -45.91
CA ALA A 109 -35.55 14.93 -45.96
C ALA A 109 -35.74 14.23 -47.32
N ALA A 110 -34.97 13.16 -47.57
CA ALA A 110 -35.18 12.21 -48.66
C ALA A 110 -34.77 10.77 -48.27
N SER A 111 -35.46 9.77 -48.82
CA SER A 111 -35.25 8.34 -48.54
C SER A 111 -35.17 7.52 -49.83
N ARG A 112 -34.57 6.31 -49.79
CA ARG A 112 -35.08 5.06 -50.44
C ARG A 112 -34.20 3.82 -50.20
N GLN A 113 -34.79 2.66 -50.52
CA GLN A 113 -34.29 1.29 -50.26
C GLN A 113 -33.83 0.59 -51.57
N PHE A 114 -33.74 -0.76 -51.53
CA PHE A 114 -33.43 -1.75 -52.60
C PHE A 114 -31.92 -2.05 -52.82
N SER A 115 -31.47 -3.30 -53.02
CA SER A 115 -32.11 -4.63 -52.86
C SER A 115 -31.03 -5.74 -52.72
N ALA A 116 -31.41 -6.99 -52.45
CA ALA A 116 -30.50 -8.11 -52.16
C ALA A 116 -30.50 -9.27 -53.18
N SER A 117 -29.35 -9.95 -53.31
CA SER A 117 -29.14 -11.37 -53.69
C SER A 117 -27.64 -11.70 -53.49
N ARG A 118 -27.18 -12.77 -52.82
CA ARG A 118 -27.31 -14.24 -53.06
C ARG A 118 -26.75 -14.65 -54.44
N TYR A 119 -25.96 -15.72 -54.62
CA TYR A 119 -25.99 -17.05 -53.96
C TYR A 119 -24.58 -17.78 -54.00
N PRO A 120 -24.36 -19.12 -53.80
CA PRO A 120 -23.31 -19.59 -52.86
C PRO A 120 -22.32 -20.72 -53.32
N GLU A 121 -21.55 -21.22 -52.34
CA GLU A 121 -21.22 -22.64 -52.01
C GLU A 121 -19.78 -23.22 -52.12
N ARG A 122 -19.42 -23.99 -51.06
CA ARG A 122 -18.50 -25.15 -50.86
C ARG A 122 -17.16 -25.23 -51.63
N GLY A 123 -16.03 -25.68 -51.04
CA GLY A 123 -15.73 -26.13 -49.66
C GLY A 123 -14.72 -27.30 -49.62
N SER A 124 -13.96 -27.45 -48.50
CA SER A 124 -13.09 -28.58 -48.08
C SER A 124 -11.87 -28.95 -48.96
N ALA A 125 -10.76 -29.56 -48.49
CA ALA A 125 -10.11 -29.67 -47.15
C ALA A 125 -8.72 -30.39 -47.27
N VAL A 126 -8.04 -30.68 -46.14
CA VAL A 126 -7.05 -31.78 -45.90
C VAL A 126 -5.53 -31.58 -46.23
N THR A 127 -4.80 -31.08 -45.20
CA THR A 127 -3.52 -31.58 -44.60
C THR A 127 -2.12 -31.59 -45.27
N ARG A 128 -1.10 -31.34 -44.40
CA ARG A 128 0.28 -31.94 -44.32
C ARG A 128 1.36 -31.55 -45.37
N GLU A 129 2.67 -31.53 -45.05
CA GLU A 129 3.43 -31.37 -43.78
C GLU A 129 4.93 -31.13 -44.07
N ARG A 130 5.64 -30.29 -43.27
CA ARG A 130 7.13 -30.15 -43.19
C ARG A 130 7.83 -29.67 -44.49
N THR A 131 9.10 -29.23 -44.54
CA THR A 131 10.25 -29.35 -43.61
C THR A 131 11.19 -28.12 -43.71
N VAL A 132 12.04 -27.88 -42.69
CA VAL A 132 13.03 -26.78 -42.54
C VAL A 132 14.45 -27.24 -42.91
N PRO A 133 15.26 -26.49 -43.69
CA PRO A 133 16.37 -25.63 -43.15
C PRO A 133 16.54 -24.28 -43.91
N LYS A 134 17.03 -23.14 -43.39
CA LYS A 134 17.91 -22.72 -42.26
C LYS A 134 19.43 -22.61 -42.61
N LYS A 135 20.00 -21.40 -42.37
CA LYS A 135 21.43 -20.98 -42.47
C LYS A 135 22.07 -20.92 -43.88
N SER A 136 23.11 -20.12 -44.17
CA SER A 136 23.67 -18.87 -43.59
C SER A 136 24.87 -18.36 -44.43
N GLY A 137 25.15 -17.05 -44.50
CA GLY A 137 26.43 -16.57 -45.08
C GLY A 137 26.67 -15.05 -44.97
N HIS A 138 27.84 -14.65 -44.46
CA HIS A 138 28.40 -13.30 -44.56
C HIS A 138 29.48 -13.25 -45.67
N GLY A 139 29.73 -12.07 -46.22
CA GLY A 139 30.82 -11.78 -47.15
C GLY A 139 31.29 -10.33 -47.00
N ASP A 140 32.59 -10.09 -47.03
CA ASP A 140 33.20 -8.89 -46.42
C ASP A 140 33.66 -7.80 -47.42
N ARG A 141 33.94 -6.61 -46.89
CA ARG A 141 34.53 -5.36 -47.44
C ARG A 141 35.19 -5.40 -48.83
N SER A 142 35.06 -4.29 -49.58
CA SER A 142 36.15 -3.28 -49.78
C SER A 142 35.77 -2.08 -50.66
N ALA A 143 36.43 -0.93 -50.44
CA ALA A 143 36.09 0.39 -51.03
C ALA A 143 36.85 0.74 -52.33
N VAL A 144 36.53 1.89 -52.97
CA VAL A 144 37.50 2.95 -53.40
C VAL A 144 36.85 4.24 -53.97
N ILE A 145 37.06 5.37 -53.25
CA ILE A 145 37.40 6.78 -53.64
C ILE A 145 36.77 7.45 -54.91
N GLY A 146 36.20 8.69 -54.77
CA GLY A 146 35.55 9.43 -55.89
C GLY A 146 35.59 10.99 -56.02
N ARG A 147 36.15 11.79 -55.08
CA ARG A 147 36.47 13.25 -55.18
C ARG A 147 35.39 14.39 -55.35
N ASN A 148 35.42 15.30 -54.36
CA ASN A 148 35.54 16.79 -54.43
C ASN A 148 34.38 17.74 -54.83
N GLY A 149 34.15 18.75 -53.94
CA GLY A 149 33.66 20.10 -54.28
C GLY A 149 32.33 20.54 -53.59
N ALA A 150 32.15 21.60 -52.79
CA ALA A 150 32.96 22.45 -51.88
C ALA A 150 32.38 23.89 -51.88
N THR A 151 31.85 24.41 -50.75
CA THR A 151 31.82 25.85 -50.35
C THR A 151 31.22 26.04 -48.95
N SER A 152 31.66 27.06 -48.21
CA SER A 152 31.09 27.58 -46.94
C SER A 152 31.10 29.12 -46.98
N PRO A 153 30.41 29.86 -46.09
CA PRO A 153 30.96 30.21 -44.76
C PRO A 153 29.85 30.32 -43.67
N ALA A 154 29.95 31.26 -42.72
CA ALA A 154 30.48 31.10 -41.36
C ALA A 154 30.43 32.45 -40.61
N CYS A 155 30.26 32.48 -39.27
CA CYS A 155 30.40 33.69 -38.43
C CYS A 155 30.80 33.35 -36.96
N PHE A 156 31.21 34.37 -36.20
CA PHE A 156 32.12 34.35 -35.02
C PHE A 156 31.51 35.08 -33.78
N PRO A 157 32.17 35.26 -32.59
CA PRO A 157 33.60 35.10 -32.21
C PRO A 157 33.84 34.37 -30.84
N GLU A 158 34.83 34.76 -30.03
CA GLU A 158 36.21 34.20 -29.98
C GLU A 158 37.07 34.89 -28.89
N VAL A 159 37.67 34.16 -27.94
CA VAL A 159 38.68 34.66 -26.96
C VAL A 159 39.74 33.57 -26.63
N SER A 160 41.01 33.94 -26.36
CA SER A 160 42.16 33.05 -26.05
C SER A 160 42.69 33.25 -24.61
N MET A 161 43.73 32.62 -24.02
CA MET A 161 44.91 31.76 -24.38
C MET A 161 45.45 31.14 -23.03
N PRO A 162 46.66 30.52 -22.83
CA PRO A 162 47.74 29.99 -23.70
C PRO A 162 48.19 28.52 -23.31
N THR A 163 49.45 28.11 -23.56
CA THR A 163 49.94 26.70 -23.52
C THR A 163 51.32 26.48 -22.84
N ARG A 164 51.61 25.23 -22.40
CA ARG A 164 52.87 24.42 -22.55
C ARG A 164 53.42 23.70 -21.29
N LEU A 165 53.77 22.40 -21.45
CA LEU A 165 54.92 21.71 -20.82
C LEU A 165 55.48 20.61 -21.79
N PRO A 166 56.70 20.05 -21.61
CA PRO A 166 57.50 19.44 -22.71
C PRO A 166 57.79 17.92 -22.67
N GLU A 167 58.28 17.38 -23.79
CA GLU A 167 58.87 16.02 -23.93
C GLU A 167 60.38 15.95 -23.58
N VAL A 168 60.88 14.77 -23.18
CA VAL A 168 62.30 14.35 -23.25
C VAL A 168 62.38 12.86 -23.64
N SER A 169 63.47 12.39 -24.27
CA SER A 169 63.50 11.09 -24.98
C SER A 169 64.69 10.15 -24.68
N ARG A 170 64.43 8.83 -24.81
CA ARG A 170 65.31 7.69 -25.22
C ARG A 170 66.81 7.66 -24.82
N GLN A 171 67.29 6.54 -24.24
CA GLN A 171 68.06 5.51 -24.99
C GLN A 171 68.54 4.24 -24.21
N ARG A 172 68.38 3.08 -24.89
CA ARG A 172 69.16 1.81 -24.98
C ARG A 172 70.33 1.46 -24.02
N GLY A 173 70.37 0.19 -23.59
CA GLY A 173 71.54 -0.57 -23.08
C GLY A 173 71.36 -2.10 -23.24
N ARG A 174 72.42 -2.95 -23.16
CA ARG A 174 72.32 -4.40 -23.54
C ARG A 174 73.35 -5.38 -22.91
N ARG A 175 72.86 -6.37 -22.13
CA ARG A 175 73.37 -7.77 -21.88
C ARG A 175 74.63 -8.08 -21.02
N GLN A 176 74.56 -9.24 -20.33
CA GLN A 176 75.62 -10.15 -19.78
C GLN A 176 76.40 -9.70 -18.50
N SER A 177 76.83 -10.57 -17.56
CA SER A 177 76.59 -12.03 -17.30
C SER A 177 77.06 -12.55 -15.92
N ILE A 178 76.31 -13.52 -15.35
CA ILE A 178 76.71 -14.70 -14.50
C ILE A 178 77.37 -14.52 -13.10
N LEU A 179 76.66 -15.00 -12.07
CA LEU A 179 77.09 -15.83 -10.90
C LEU A 179 75.80 -16.13 -10.08
N ALA A 180 75.24 -17.33 -9.84
CA ALA A 180 75.66 -18.74 -9.77
C ALA A 180 75.94 -19.26 -8.33
N ALA A 181 75.35 -20.43 -8.02
CA ALA A 181 75.47 -21.28 -6.81
C ALA A 181 74.69 -20.89 -5.52
N ALA A 182 73.43 -21.36 -5.42
CA ALA A 182 72.80 -21.85 -4.18
C ALA A 182 71.46 -22.59 -4.47
N LEU A 183 71.48 -23.94 -4.51
CA LEU A 183 70.27 -24.78 -4.54
C LEU A 183 70.57 -26.18 -4.00
N ILE A 184 69.54 -26.90 -3.53
CA ILE A 184 69.54 -28.32 -3.12
C ILE A 184 70.29 -28.63 -1.80
N ALA A 185 69.59 -28.49 -0.67
CA ALA A 185 69.92 -29.15 0.60
C ALA A 185 68.70 -29.32 1.54
N ALA A 186 67.48 -29.50 1.01
CA ALA A 186 66.24 -29.51 1.82
C ALA A 186 65.11 -30.43 1.30
N ILE A 187 65.43 -31.55 0.63
CA ILE A 187 64.44 -32.58 0.27
C ILE A 187 64.63 -33.80 1.19
N ALA A 188 64.17 -33.67 2.44
CA ALA A 188 64.12 -34.78 3.42
C ALA A 188 63.25 -34.54 4.68
N THR A 189 62.74 -33.32 4.93
CA THR A 189 61.95 -32.99 6.13
C THR A 189 60.74 -32.12 5.79
N GLY A 190 59.65 -32.74 5.34
CA GLY A 190 58.40 -32.05 4.99
C GLY A 190 57.11 -32.85 5.17
N GLY A 191 57.18 -34.16 5.41
CA GLY A 191 56.01 -35.00 5.66
C GLY A 191 55.60 -35.03 7.13
N ALA A 192 54.98 -33.95 7.64
CA ALA A 192 54.36 -33.91 8.97
C ALA A 192 53.34 -32.75 9.21
N TYR A 193 52.85 -32.07 8.17
CA TYR A 193 51.82 -31.01 8.31
C TYR A 193 50.80 -31.06 7.17
N GLU A 194 50.05 -32.16 7.10
CA GLU A 194 48.99 -32.39 6.11
C GLU A 194 47.68 -32.80 6.80
N GLN A 195 47.23 -31.96 7.75
CA GLN A 195 45.91 -32.00 8.37
C GLN A 195 45.57 -30.61 8.94
N ALA A 196 44.27 -30.29 9.05
CA ALA A 196 43.76 -29.02 9.55
C ALA A 196 44.12 -27.75 8.72
N ALA A 197 44.31 -27.89 7.40
CA ALA A 197 43.89 -26.83 6.48
C ALA A 197 42.37 -26.89 6.33
N ALA A 198 41.64 -26.52 7.40
CA ALA A 198 40.20 -26.35 7.32
C ALA A 198 39.90 -25.23 6.33
N SER A 199 39.07 -25.50 5.34
CA SER A 199 38.58 -24.47 4.43
C SER A 199 37.70 -23.52 5.23
N VAL A 200 38.25 -22.37 5.61
CA VAL A 200 37.46 -21.18 5.92
C VAL A 200 36.85 -20.73 4.59
N GLN A 201 35.79 -21.42 4.17
CA GLN A 201 34.74 -20.75 3.43
C GLN A 201 34.29 -19.62 4.35
N GLN A 202 34.61 -18.39 3.96
CA GLN A 202 33.89 -17.25 4.47
C GLN A 202 32.45 -17.48 4.06
N THR A 203 31.63 -17.91 5.01
CA THR A 203 30.19 -17.76 4.93
C THR A 203 29.96 -16.27 4.74
N GLN A 204 29.56 -15.88 3.53
CA GLN A 204 28.84 -14.62 3.37
C GLN A 204 27.71 -14.64 4.41
N PRO A 205 27.45 -13.53 5.11
CA PRO A 205 26.19 -13.37 5.82
C PRO A 205 25.04 -13.74 4.87
N ARG A 206 23.97 -14.31 5.42
CA ARG A 206 22.76 -14.53 4.66
C ARG A 206 21.82 -13.39 4.98
N VAL A 207 21.40 -12.66 3.95
CA VAL A 207 20.44 -11.55 4.02
C VAL A 207 19.07 -11.94 4.65
N GLN A 208 18.87 -13.23 4.96
CA GLN A 208 17.60 -13.86 5.31
C GLN A 208 17.81 -15.01 6.33
N GLU A 209 18.35 -14.74 7.51
CA GLU A 209 18.27 -15.71 8.63
C GLU A 209 17.03 -15.45 9.53
N GLY A 210 16.17 -14.50 9.14
CA GLY A 210 15.05 -13.98 9.94
C GLY A 210 15.49 -12.81 10.81
N THR A 211 14.74 -12.57 11.90
CA THR A 211 15.19 -11.59 12.89
C THR A 211 16.40 -12.07 13.68
N GLU A 212 17.41 -11.19 13.82
CA GLU A 212 18.63 -11.49 14.56
C GLU A 212 18.47 -11.27 16.07
N GLN A 213 19.21 -12.02 16.87
CA GLN A 213 19.39 -11.81 18.32
C GLN A 213 18.10 -11.80 19.17
N GLY A 214 16.97 -12.20 18.58
CA GLY A 214 15.64 -12.09 19.19
C GLY A 214 15.04 -10.69 19.14
N GLU A 215 15.61 -9.78 18.35
CA GLU A 215 15.06 -8.44 18.11
C GLU A 215 14.10 -8.43 16.92
N TRP A 216 13.59 -7.25 16.52
CA TRP A 216 12.71 -7.07 15.36
C TRP A 216 12.89 -5.65 14.81
N HIS A 217 13.88 -5.45 13.94
CA HIS A 217 14.34 -4.11 13.53
C HIS A 217 13.50 -3.46 12.41
N PHE A 218 12.84 -4.28 11.59
CA PHE A 218 12.10 -3.81 10.40
C PHE A 218 10.61 -4.14 10.50
N LEU A 219 9.77 -3.45 9.71
CA LEU A 219 8.33 -3.76 9.60
C LEU A 219 8.06 -5.22 9.18
N GLY A 220 8.96 -5.81 8.37
CA GLY A 220 8.95 -7.22 8.02
C GLY A 220 9.86 -8.13 8.86
N GLY A 221 10.39 -7.66 9.98
CA GLY A 221 11.35 -8.37 10.83
C GLY A 221 12.80 -8.12 10.37
N ASP A 222 13.09 -8.43 9.11
CA ASP A 222 14.39 -8.24 8.44
C ASP A 222 14.27 -7.37 7.18
N PHE A 223 15.42 -7.02 6.57
CA PHE A 223 15.50 -6.31 5.28
C PHE A 223 14.76 -7.02 4.14
N GLY A 224 14.70 -8.36 4.17
CA GLY A 224 14.01 -9.19 3.20
C GLY A 224 12.49 -9.26 3.39
N HIS A 225 11.97 -8.67 4.46
CA HIS A 225 10.56 -8.75 4.87
C HIS A 225 10.03 -10.19 5.03
N THR A 226 10.87 -11.13 5.46
CA THR A 226 10.50 -12.55 5.63
C THR A 226 9.41 -12.77 6.68
N ARG A 227 9.36 -11.93 7.72
CA ARG A 227 8.53 -12.10 8.93
C ARG A 227 8.78 -13.44 9.65
N TYR A 228 10.00 -13.97 9.49
CA TYR A 228 10.53 -15.12 10.23
C TYR A 228 11.30 -14.67 11.47
N SER A 229 11.16 -15.41 12.57
CA SER A 229 12.05 -15.28 13.73
C SER A 229 12.58 -16.66 14.14
N PRO A 230 13.90 -16.80 14.40
CA PRO A 230 14.50 -18.07 14.81
C PRO A 230 14.22 -18.46 16.27
N LEU A 231 13.41 -17.68 17.01
CA LEU A 231 13.05 -17.97 18.39
C LEU A 231 12.18 -19.23 18.51
N ASP A 232 12.50 -20.09 19.48
CA ASP A 232 11.90 -21.41 19.71
C ASP A 232 11.45 -21.66 21.17
N GLN A 233 11.61 -20.68 22.09
CA GLN A 233 11.19 -20.82 23.49
C GLN A 233 9.69 -21.07 23.61
N ILE A 234 8.89 -20.40 22.77
CA ILE A 234 7.47 -20.71 22.60
C ILE A 234 7.34 -21.70 21.43
N ASP A 235 6.74 -22.86 21.71
CA ASP A 235 6.61 -23.96 20.77
C ASP A 235 5.22 -24.67 20.89
N PRO A 236 4.85 -25.57 19.95
CA PRO A 236 3.57 -26.28 20.00
C PRO A 236 3.29 -27.12 21.27
N SER A 237 4.31 -27.43 22.08
CA SER A 237 4.14 -28.14 23.36
C SER A 237 3.77 -27.22 24.53
N ASN A 238 3.97 -25.90 24.39
CA ASN A 238 3.76 -24.91 25.45
C ASN A 238 2.84 -23.73 25.08
N PHE A 239 2.49 -23.57 23.79
CA PHE A 239 1.69 -22.44 23.28
C PHE A 239 0.35 -22.21 24.00
N ASP A 240 -0.41 -23.26 24.29
CA ASP A 240 -1.69 -23.18 25.02
C ASP A 240 -1.53 -22.73 26.50
N GLY A 241 -0.29 -22.66 27.00
CA GLY A 241 0.07 -22.17 28.33
C GLY A 241 0.43 -20.68 28.39
N LEU A 242 0.42 -19.96 27.27
CA LEU A 242 0.71 -18.52 27.23
C LEU A 242 -0.35 -17.71 27.98
N VAL A 243 0.10 -16.63 28.63
CA VAL A 243 -0.75 -15.66 29.32
C VAL A 243 -0.48 -14.25 28.77
N GLU A 244 -1.45 -13.35 28.91
CA GLU A 244 -1.21 -11.92 28.65
C GLU A 244 -0.13 -11.42 29.63
N ALA A 245 0.97 -10.92 29.09
CA ALA A 245 2.08 -10.35 29.85
C ALA A 245 1.88 -8.85 30.08
N TRP A 246 1.47 -8.13 29.03
CA TRP A 246 1.12 -6.72 29.08
C TRP A 246 0.15 -6.35 27.95
N ARG A 247 -0.46 -5.17 28.07
CA ARG A 247 -1.23 -4.51 27.00
C ARG A 247 -0.94 -3.02 26.95
N PHE A 248 -0.86 -2.46 25.75
CA PHE A 248 -0.73 -1.02 25.52
C PHE A 248 -1.99 -0.47 24.83
N THR A 249 -2.52 0.61 25.40
CA THR A 249 -3.56 1.45 24.83
C THR A 249 -3.10 2.90 24.92
N THR A 250 -3.38 3.69 23.90
CA THR A 250 -2.93 5.08 23.82
C THR A 250 -3.64 6.00 24.81
N PRO A 251 -2.97 7.06 25.30
CA PRO A 251 -3.62 8.20 25.94
C PRO A 251 -4.65 8.85 25.02
N THR A 252 -5.69 9.45 25.60
CA THR A 252 -6.77 10.15 24.87
C THR A 252 -6.23 11.20 23.88
N GLU A 253 -5.14 11.86 24.28
CA GLU A 253 -4.43 12.91 23.57
C GLU A 253 -3.71 12.42 22.31
N ILE A 254 -3.40 11.13 22.22
CA ILE A 254 -2.81 10.49 21.03
C ILE A 254 -3.91 9.94 20.09
N GLY A 255 -5.10 9.61 20.63
CA GLY A 255 -6.15 8.94 19.89
C GLY A 255 -5.88 7.44 19.68
N GLU A 256 -6.87 6.72 19.15
CA GLU A 256 -6.86 5.24 19.13
C GLU A 256 -5.73 4.62 18.28
N LEU A 257 -5.24 3.44 18.69
CA LEU A 257 -4.28 2.65 17.93
C LEU A 257 -4.88 2.16 16.61
N THR A 258 -4.20 2.46 15.50
CA THR A 258 -4.57 1.92 14.19
C THR A 258 -4.15 0.45 14.10
N ALA A 259 -5.00 -0.42 13.55
CA ALA A 259 -4.75 -1.85 13.44
C ALA A 259 -3.74 -2.22 12.33
N ARG A 260 -2.70 -1.41 12.12
CA ARG A 260 -1.73 -1.55 11.02
C ARG A 260 -0.27 -1.46 11.45
N ALA A 261 0.03 -0.92 12.64
CA ALA A 261 1.41 -0.74 13.08
C ALA A 261 2.03 -2.07 13.57
N THR A 262 3.18 -2.47 13.01
CA THR A 262 4.05 -3.46 13.67
C THR A 262 5.06 -2.70 14.53
N PRO A 263 5.09 -2.94 15.86
CA PRO A 263 6.19 -2.45 16.70
C PRO A 263 7.53 -3.07 16.26
N SER A 264 8.57 -2.26 16.18
CA SER A 264 9.94 -2.75 16.08
C SER A 264 10.51 -2.89 17.50
N TYR A 265 11.15 -4.01 17.81
CA TYR A 265 11.89 -4.17 19.08
C TYR A 265 13.37 -4.00 18.78
N VAL A 266 14.01 -3.03 19.42
CA VAL A 266 15.43 -2.69 19.22
C VAL A 266 16.06 -2.34 20.57
N ASN A 267 17.24 -2.88 20.88
CA ASN A 267 18.03 -2.57 22.08
C ASN A 267 17.19 -2.43 23.38
N GLY A 268 16.26 -3.37 23.63
CA GLY A 268 15.44 -3.39 24.85
C GLY A 268 14.25 -2.41 24.91
N LYS A 269 13.80 -1.83 23.79
CA LYS A 269 12.62 -0.95 23.69
C LYS A 269 11.74 -1.28 22.48
N LEU A 270 10.44 -1.02 22.58
CA LEU A 270 9.49 -1.16 21.47
C LEU A 270 9.20 0.20 20.85
N LEU A 271 9.35 0.33 19.53
CA LEU A 271 9.15 1.56 18.76
C LEU A 271 8.02 1.34 17.74
N SER A 272 7.02 2.22 17.73
CA SER A 272 5.83 2.07 16.86
C SER A 272 5.21 3.42 16.48
N VAL A 273 4.11 3.38 15.74
CA VAL A 273 3.25 4.55 15.47
C VAL A 273 1.84 4.36 16.04
N ALA A 274 1.25 5.46 16.48
CA ALA A 274 0.01 5.50 17.24
C ALA A 274 -0.89 6.68 16.83
N GLY A 275 -2.20 6.54 17.07
CA GLY A 275 -3.16 7.60 16.81
C GLY A 275 -3.49 7.83 15.32
N PRO A 276 -4.51 8.67 15.03
CA PRO A 276 -4.83 9.04 13.65
C PRO A 276 -3.82 10.02 13.03
N HIS A 277 -3.02 10.73 13.83
CA HIS A 277 -1.97 11.65 13.37
C HIS A 277 -0.55 11.03 13.33
N ARG A 278 -0.43 9.70 13.53
CA ARG A 278 0.86 8.97 13.44
C ARG A 278 1.92 9.51 14.41
N HIS A 279 1.56 9.64 15.69
CA HIS A 279 2.55 9.83 16.75
C HIS A 279 3.55 8.67 16.72
N VAL A 280 4.85 8.97 16.71
CA VAL A 280 5.87 7.98 17.05
C VAL A 280 5.80 7.74 18.55
N VAL A 281 5.85 6.47 18.97
CA VAL A 281 5.80 6.08 20.39
C VAL A 281 6.91 5.07 20.72
N SER A 282 7.47 5.21 21.92
CA SER A 282 8.35 4.22 22.54
C SER A 282 7.65 3.61 23.75
N ILE A 283 7.70 2.28 23.85
CA ILE A 283 6.94 1.47 24.79
C ILE A 283 7.89 0.53 25.54
N GLU A 284 7.66 0.37 26.84
CA GLU A 284 8.42 -0.54 27.72
C GLU A 284 8.01 -2.00 27.44
N PRO A 285 8.97 -2.92 27.16
CA PRO A 285 8.67 -4.26 26.64
C PRO A 285 8.18 -5.29 27.67
N THR A 286 8.02 -4.94 28.94
CA THR A 286 7.57 -5.83 30.01
C THR A 286 6.25 -5.38 30.65
N SER A 287 6.00 -4.07 30.75
CA SER A 287 4.77 -3.48 31.31
C SER A 287 3.82 -2.91 30.25
N GLY A 288 4.31 -2.57 29.06
CA GLY A 288 3.56 -1.82 28.06
C GLY A 288 3.42 -0.33 28.36
N ASP A 289 4.19 0.23 29.30
CA ASP A 289 4.15 1.67 29.62
C ASP A 289 4.70 2.54 28.48
N LEU A 290 4.09 3.71 28.26
CA LEU A 290 4.60 4.72 27.32
C LEU A 290 5.85 5.40 27.90
N LEU A 291 6.99 5.26 27.23
CA LEU A 291 8.27 5.87 27.61
C LEU A 291 8.39 7.30 27.08
N TRP A 292 8.13 7.49 25.78
CA TRP A 292 8.09 8.80 25.12
C TRP A 292 7.18 8.77 23.90
N SER A 293 6.76 9.95 23.41
CA SER A 293 6.05 10.10 22.14
C SER A 293 6.42 11.39 21.42
N TRP A 294 6.50 11.35 20.09
CA TRP A 294 6.72 12.49 19.20
C TRP A 294 5.62 12.56 18.12
N ILE A 295 5.37 13.74 17.56
CA ILE A 295 4.43 13.97 16.45
C ILE A 295 4.89 15.18 15.64
N GLU A 296 4.50 15.26 14.36
CA GLU A 296 4.60 16.52 13.61
C GLU A 296 3.75 17.63 14.27
N PRO A 297 4.19 18.90 14.27
CA PRO A 297 3.31 20.02 14.58
C PRO A 297 2.10 20.04 13.63
N GLU A 298 0.96 20.54 14.12
CA GLU A 298 -0.25 20.60 13.28
C GLU A 298 -0.03 21.55 12.09
N THR A 299 -0.31 21.07 10.89
CA THR A 299 -0.20 21.82 9.63
C THR A 299 -1.47 21.67 8.81
N TYR A 300 -1.65 22.50 7.79
CA TYR A 300 -2.66 22.23 6.79
C TYR A 300 -2.42 20.87 6.09
N ARG A 301 -1.15 20.57 5.78
CA ARG A 301 -0.73 19.34 5.10
C ARG A 301 -1.09 18.05 5.86
N SER A 302 -1.09 18.09 7.19
CA SER A 302 -1.56 16.99 8.04
C SER A 302 -3.08 16.87 8.04
N SER A 303 -3.82 17.98 8.05
CA SER A 303 -5.28 17.99 8.23
C SER A 303 -6.06 17.44 7.02
N TYR A 304 -5.60 17.66 5.78
CA TYR A 304 -6.23 17.07 4.58
C TYR A 304 -5.70 15.67 4.20
N SER A 305 -4.78 15.07 4.98
CA SER A 305 -4.16 13.79 4.62
C SER A 305 -5.13 12.59 4.67
N MET A 306 -5.52 12.09 3.50
CA MET A 306 -6.28 10.83 3.32
C MET A 306 -5.62 9.58 3.95
N ARG A 307 -4.35 9.65 4.34
CA ARG A 307 -3.56 8.53 4.88
C ARG A 307 -2.99 8.80 6.27
N ALA A 308 -3.44 9.84 6.98
CA ALA A 308 -2.96 10.15 8.34
C ALA A 308 -2.99 8.90 9.25
N SER A 309 -4.16 8.27 9.35
CA SER A 309 -4.42 7.09 10.17
C SER A 309 -4.00 5.74 9.56
N TYR A 310 -3.08 5.72 8.58
CA TYR A 310 -2.65 4.51 7.86
C TYR A 310 -1.23 4.01 8.20
N GLY A 311 -0.52 4.69 9.10
CA GLY A 311 0.87 4.37 9.47
C GLY A 311 1.09 2.90 9.88
N LYS A 312 2.16 2.29 9.34
CA LYS A 312 2.47 0.85 9.52
C LYS A 312 3.61 0.55 10.51
N GLY A 313 4.30 1.57 11.00
CA GLY A 313 5.46 1.43 11.89
C GLY A 313 6.41 2.62 11.72
N VAL A 314 7.63 2.47 12.21
CA VAL A 314 8.75 3.40 11.99
C VAL A 314 9.85 2.73 11.17
N ALA A 315 10.85 3.49 10.74
CA ALA A 315 12.15 2.95 10.36
C ALA A 315 13.17 3.20 11.48
N TYR A 316 14.14 2.31 11.62
CA TYR A 316 15.22 2.38 12.61
C TYR A 316 16.57 2.09 11.95
N ALA A 317 17.64 2.75 12.41
CA ALA A 317 19.02 2.37 12.08
C ALA A 317 20.02 2.87 13.15
N ASP A 318 21.10 2.11 13.33
CA ASP A 318 22.32 2.57 13.98
C ASP A 318 23.16 3.42 13.01
N VAL A 319 22.91 4.73 12.99
CA VAL A 319 23.50 5.66 12.03
C VAL A 319 24.92 6.04 12.47
N PRO A 320 25.98 5.76 11.66
CA PRO A 320 27.36 5.97 12.09
C PRO A 320 27.68 7.45 12.36
N GLY A 321 27.96 7.76 13.63
CA GLY A 321 28.22 9.12 14.13
C GLY A 321 27.01 9.82 14.75
N ARG A 322 25.81 9.22 14.67
CA ARG A 322 24.58 9.70 15.35
C ARG A 322 24.11 8.75 16.46
N GLY A 323 24.24 7.44 16.26
CA GLY A 323 23.75 6.42 17.19
C GLY A 323 22.42 5.83 16.75
N GLU A 324 21.58 5.45 17.71
CA GLU A 324 20.27 4.85 17.47
C GLU A 324 19.26 5.91 16.97
N VAL A 325 18.86 5.84 15.70
CA VAL A 325 17.95 6.82 15.07
C VAL A 325 16.65 6.19 14.61
N VAL A 326 15.54 6.88 14.87
CA VAL A 326 14.22 6.59 14.31
C VAL A 326 13.92 7.57 13.18
N PHE A 327 13.51 7.05 12.02
CA PHE A 327 13.05 7.87 10.89
C PHE A 327 11.56 7.66 10.64
N ILE A 328 10.83 8.75 10.37
CA ILE A 328 9.40 8.71 10.10
C ILE A 328 9.02 9.70 8.99
N SER A 329 8.30 9.20 7.98
CA SER A 329 7.57 10.04 7.03
C SER A 329 6.20 10.38 7.61
N THR A 330 5.85 11.64 7.65
CA THR A 330 4.65 12.14 8.35
C THR A 330 3.43 12.23 7.43
N PRO A 331 2.20 12.32 7.98
CA PRO A 331 1.01 12.68 7.21
C PRO A 331 1.18 13.96 6.39
N GLY A 332 1.78 15.02 6.94
CA GLY A 332 2.13 16.26 6.25
C GLY A 332 3.29 16.19 5.24
N PHE A 333 3.79 14.99 4.94
CA PHE A 333 4.91 14.73 4.01
C PHE A 333 6.26 15.40 4.39
N PHE A 334 6.52 15.52 5.70
CA PHE A 334 7.86 15.77 6.23
C PHE A 334 8.58 14.44 6.49
N LEU A 335 9.91 14.46 6.53
CA LEU A 335 10.74 13.37 7.04
C LEU A 335 11.42 13.83 8.33
N ALA A 336 11.13 13.17 9.46
CA ALA A 336 11.77 13.46 10.73
C ALA A 336 12.75 12.35 11.14
N ALA A 337 13.85 12.76 11.79
CA ALA A 337 14.87 11.90 12.36
C ALA A 337 14.99 12.20 13.87
N LEU A 338 14.76 11.19 14.71
CA LEU A 338 14.67 11.30 16.16
C LEU A 338 15.70 10.40 16.85
N ASP A 339 16.20 10.80 18.01
CA ASP A 339 16.93 9.91 18.91
C ASP A 339 15.98 8.79 19.42
N ALA A 340 16.37 7.52 19.26
CA ALA A 340 15.51 6.38 19.58
C ALA A 340 15.24 6.20 21.09
N ASN A 341 16.02 6.85 21.96
CA ASN A 341 15.92 6.73 23.41
C ASN A 341 15.16 7.90 24.05
N THR A 342 15.20 9.11 23.47
CA THR A 342 14.48 10.28 23.99
C THR A 342 13.26 10.71 23.15
N GLY A 343 13.22 10.38 21.87
CA GLY A 343 12.23 10.90 20.92
C GLY A 343 12.47 12.37 20.51
N GLU A 344 13.59 12.96 20.90
CA GLU A 344 13.95 14.33 20.52
C GLU A 344 14.47 14.36 19.06
N PRO A 345 14.07 15.37 18.25
CA PRO A 345 14.62 15.57 16.91
C PRO A 345 16.14 15.73 16.92
N LEU A 346 16.83 15.12 15.95
CA LEU A 346 18.30 15.12 15.94
C LEU A 346 18.90 16.53 15.77
N PRO A 347 19.94 16.89 16.55
CA PRO A 347 20.68 18.13 16.35
C PRO A 347 21.45 18.09 15.02
N ASP A 348 21.57 19.23 14.34
CA ASP A 348 22.37 19.39 13.11
C ASP A 348 22.00 18.38 11.98
N TRP A 349 20.71 18.05 11.83
CA TRP A 349 20.18 17.14 10.80
C TRP A 349 18.99 17.80 10.08
N GLY A 350 18.90 17.67 8.75
CA GLY A 350 17.91 18.38 7.94
C GLY A 350 18.08 19.90 7.96
N GLU A 351 17.02 20.64 7.64
CA GLU A 351 16.99 22.11 7.67
C GLU A 351 15.77 22.62 8.48
N PRO A 352 15.83 23.84 9.06
CA PRO A 352 14.72 24.40 9.83
C PRO A 352 13.49 24.62 8.94
N VAL A 353 12.41 23.86 9.18
CA VAL A 353 11.10 24.10 8.55
C VAL A 353 10.53 25.42 9.09
N PRO A 354 10.23 26.43 8.26
CA PRO A 354 9.90 27.77 8.73
C PRO A 354 8.40 27.90 9.12
N LEU A 355 7.92 26.97 9.94
CA LEU A 355 6.53 26.89 10.42
C LEU A 355 6.50 26.88 11.96
N ASP A 356 5.49 27.52 12.54
CA ASP A 356 5.34 27.59 14.00
C ASP A 356 5.24 26.19 14.63
N GLY A 357 6.13 25.91 15.59
CA GLY A 357 6.16 24.65 16.33
C GLY A 357 7.13 23.59 15.80
N PHE A 358 7.69 23.75 14.60
CA PHE A 358 8.76 22.87 14.11
C PHE A 358 10.06 23.08 14.89
N PRO A 359 10.90 22.03 15.04
CA PRO A 359 12.22 22.16 15.65
C PRO A 359 13.22 22.85 14.70
N GLU A 360 14.27 23.43 15.27
CA GLU A 360 15.38 24.05 14.52
C GLU A 360 16.21 23.02 13.71
N SER A 361 16.06 21.71 13.98
CA SER A 361 16.66 20.61 13.23
C SER A 361 15.95 19.28 13.50
N GLY A 362 16.34 18.22 12.80
CA GLY A 362 15.79 16.86 12.91
C GLY A 362 14.60 16.61 11.97
N VAL A 363 14.34 17.51 11.02
CA VAL A 363 13.25 17.42 10.04
C VAL A 363 13.74 17.89 8.66
N VAL A 364 13.21 17.30 7.61
CA VAL A 364 13.30 17.75 6.21
C VAL A 364 11.87 17.91 5.68
N ASP A 365 11.61 19.02 4.99
CA ASP A 365 10.44 19.15 4.13
C ASP A 365 10.76 18.55 2.76
N MET A 366 10.07 17.47 2.39
CA MET A 366 10.39 16.71 1.17
C MET A 366 9.72 17.26 -0.09
N ILE A 367 8.78 18.20 0.05
CA ILE A 367 8.03 18.73 -1.09
C ILE A 367 8.91 19.51 -2.07
N PRO A 368 9.85 20.39 -1.66
CA PRO A 368 10.78 21.04 -2.57
C PRO A 368 11.56 20.07 -3.47
N ASP A 369 12.17 19.03 -2.91
CA ASP A 369 12.94 18.03 -3.68
C ASP A 369 12.05 17.23 -4.64
N LEU A 370 10.81 16.94 -4.24
CA LEU A 370 9.81 16.28 -5.07
C LEU A 370 9.45 17.13 -6.31
N ILE A 371 9.24 18.45 -6.14
CA ILE A 371 8.70 19.32 -7.20
C ILE A 371 9.74 20.14 -7.99
N ALA A 372 11.01 20.19 -7.55
CA ALA A 372 12.07 21.06 -8.09
C ALA A 372 12.27 21.03 -9.62
N ASP A 373 11.83 19.96 -10.28
CA ASP A 373 11.92 19.75 -11.73
C ASP A 373 10.62 19.15 -12.32
N TRP A 374 9.51 19.18 -11.58
CA TRP A 374 8.21 18.70 -12.02
C TRP A 374 7.49 19.78 -12.85
N GLU A 375 7.26 19.49 -14.13
CA GLU A 375 6.85 20.51 -15.11
C GLU A 375 5.56 21.30 -14.76
N PRO A 376 4.48 20.70 -14.23
CA PRO A 376 3.30 21.44 -13.77
C PRO A 376 3.58 22.40 -12.61
N TRP A 377 4.51 22.05 -11.70
CA TRP A 377 4.95 23.00 -10.67
C TRP A 377 5.68 24.17 -11.31
N LEU A 378 6.62 23.91 -12.23
CA LEU A 378 7.38 24.96 -12.90
C LEU A 378 6.51 25.90 -13.77
N GLU A 379 5.43 25.40 -14.38
CA GLU A 379 4.44 26.24 -15.06
C GLU A 379 3.69 27.18 -14.10
N VAL A 380 3.40 26.73 -12.87
CA VAL A 380 2.71 27.52 -11.83
C VAL A 380 3.66 28.43 -11.05
N GLU A 381 4.91 28.03 -10.84
CA GLU A 381 5.93 28.78 -10.08
C GLU A 381 6.18 30.18 -10.64
N GLY A 382 6.07 30.34 -11.98
CA GLY A 382 6.10 31.64 -12.66
C GLY A 382 5.01 32.63 -12.22
N THR A 383 4.03 32.19 -11.42
CA THR A 383 2.97 32.99 -10.79
C THR A 383 2.89 32.86 -9.27
N ARG A 384 3.59 31.90 -8.64
CA ARG A 384 3.47 31.53 -7.23
C ARG A 384 4.80 31.05 -6.64
N THR A 385 5.22 31.56 -5.49
CA THR A 385 6.33 30.98 -4.71
C THR A 385 5.88 29.77 -3.90
N TYR A 386 6.80 28.82 -3.66
CA TYR A 386 6.57 27.73 -2.70
C TYR A 386 6.23 28.27 -1.30
N ASP A 387 5.29 27.62 -0.63
CA ASP A 387 4.88 27.91 0.75
C ASP A 387 4.84 26.59 1.54
N PRO A 388 5.73 26.39 2.53
CA PRO A 388 5.76 25.17 3.34
C PRO A 388 4.46 24.86 4.08
N TYR A 389 3.62 25.86 4.38
CA TYR A 389 2.35 25.63 5.08
C TYR A 389 1.31 24.96 4.18
N GLU A 390 1.23 25.37 2.91
CA GLU A 390 0.29 24.80 1.93
C GLU A 390 0.88 23.57 1.22
N GLY A 391 2.18 23.58 0.91
CA GLY A 391 2.84 22.51 0.18
C GLY A 391 2.55 22.57 -1.33
N ILE A 392 1.94 21.50 -1.87
CA ILE A 392 1.53 21.44 -3.28
C ILE A 392 0.07 21.90 -3.37
N PRO A 393 -0.27 22.90 -4.21
CA PRO A 393 -1.65 23.35 -4.40
C PRO A 393 -2.55 22.20 -4.86
N LEU A 394 -3.74 22.09 -4.27
CA LEU A 394 -4.66 20.97 -4.56
C LEU A 394 -5.11 20.95 -6.04
N GLU A 395 -5.03 22.06 -6.76
CA GLU A 395 -5.26 22.13 -8.21
C GLU A 395 -4.26 21.29 -9.04
N LEU A 396 -3.09 20.95 -8.50
CA LEU A 396 -2.07 20.10 -9.15
C LEU A 396 -2.13 18.63 -8.70
N GLY A 397 -2.63 18.34 -7.49
CA GLY A 397 -2.75 16.98 -6.97
C GLY A 397 -2.58 16.89 -5.45
N PHE A 398 -2.35 15.66 -4.95
CA PHE A 398 -2.15 15.37 -3.53
C PHE A 398 -0.96 14.45 -3.31
N ILE A 399 -0.19 14.69 -2.24
CA ILE A 399 0.89 13.80 -1.77
C ILE A 399 0.84 13.61 -0.25
N THR A 400 1.13 12.40 0.21
CA THR A 400 1.34 12.04 1.62
C THR A 400 2.19 10.77 1.70
N SER A 401 2.25 10.11 2.86
CA SER A 401 2.91 8.82 3.06
C SER A 401 2.02 7.84 3.84
N SER A 402 2.35 6.54 3.85
CA SER A 402 1.58 5.52 4.62
C SER A 402 2.42 4.37 5.18
N SER A 403 3.45 3.92 4.47
CA SER A 403 4.55 3.14 5.05
C SER A 403 5.57 4.06 5.73
N PRO A 404 6.37 3.56 6.69
CA PRO A 404 7.65 4.20 7.02
C PRO A 404 8.63 4.14 5.81
N PRO A 405 9.70 4.95 5.82
CA PRO A 405 10.82 4.79 4.89
C PRO A 405 11.58 3.47 5.16
N ILE A 406 12.65 3.22 4.40
CA ILE A 406 13.65 2.20 4.73
C ILE A 406 15.04 2.84 4.78
N VAL A 407 15.88 2.41 5.72
CA VAL A 407 17.27 2.88 5.82
C VAL A 407 18.20 1.75 5.36
N VAL A 408 19.01 2.01 4.33
CA VAL A 408 19.91 1.02 3.72
C VAL A 408 21.24 1.72 3.40
N ASN A 409 22.37 1.15 3.84
CA ASN A 409 23.72 1.66 3.53
C ASN A 409 23.89 3.18 3.72
N ASP A 410 23.43 3.71 4.87
CA ASP A 410 23.40 5.14 5.20
C ASP A 410 22.45 6.03 4.36
N VAL A 411 21.55 5.46 3.56
CA VAL A 411 20.51 6.20 2.81
C VAL A 411 19.14 5.94 3.41
N VAL A 412 18.36 7.00 3.62
CA VAL A 412 16.92 6.93 3.92
C VAL A 412 16.16 7.03 2.61
N ILE A 413 15.55 5.92 2.18
CA ILE A 413 14.70 5.88 0.98
C ILE A 413 13.24 6.07 1.40
N VAL A 414 12.54 7.01 0.76
CA VAL A 414 11.17 7.41 1.10
C VAL A 414 10.21 7.08 -0.04
N GLY A 415 9.23 6.24 0.28
CA GLY A 415 8.02 6.02 -0.52
C GLY A 415 6.87 6.92 -0.05
N ASN A 416 5.88 7.11 -0.91
CA ASN A 416 4.79 8.08 -0.73
C ASN A 416 3.41 7.42 -0.95
N SER A 417 2.35 8.22 -1.02
CA SER A 417 0.99 7.81 -1.32
C SER A 417 0.20 9.02 -1.86
N ALA A 418 -0.64 8.84 -2.88
CA ALA A 418 -1.46 9.91 -3.44
C ALA A 418 -2.95 9.83 -3.02
N GLU A 419 -3.81 10.67 -3.64
CA GLU A 419 -5.26 10.61 -3.48
C GLU A 419 -5.81 9.26 -4.00
N GLN A 420 -6.83 8.73 -3.34
CA GLN A 420 -7.34 7.37 -3.61
C GLN A 420 -8.09 7.33 -4.96
N GLY A 421 -7.51 6.68 -5.97
CA GLY A 421 -8.02 6.69 -7.35
C GLY A 421 -9.42 6.09 -7.57
N TYR A 422 -9.98 5.37 -6.59
CA TYR A 422 -11.39 4.93 -6.56
C TYR A 422 -12.39 6.03 -6.15
N SER A 423 -11.90 7.13 -5.59
CA SER A 423 -12.66 8.33 -5.21
C SER A 423 -12.45 9.49 -6.19
N GLN A 424 -11.35 9.50 -6.95
CA GLN A 424 -11.00 10.57 -7.88
C GLN A 424 -12.01 10.70 -9.04
N THR A 425 -12.33 11.95 -9.37
CA THR A 425 -12.96 12.33 -10.63
C THR A 425 -12.03 13.10 -11.57
N ARG A 426 -10.88 13.56 -11.09
CA ARG A 426 -9.87 14.30 -11.85
C ARG A 426 -8.81 13.38 -12.47
N ARG A 427 -8.15 13.86 -13.52
CA ARG A 427 -7.05 13.15 -14.22
C ARG A 427 -5.66 13.63 -13.82
N GLU A 428 -5.57 14.74 -13.07
CA GLU A 428 -4.31 15.32 -12.60
C GLU A 428 -3.98 14.80 -11.20
N ASN A 429 -2.69 14.55 -10.92
CA ASN A 429 -2.20 14.20 -9.58
C ASN A 429 -0.67 14.40 -9.47
N VAL A 430 -0.12 14.34 -8.26
CA VAL A 430 1.35 14.39 -8.03
C VAL A 430 1.97 13.02 -8.39
N PRO A 431 3.10 12.96 -9.11
CA PRO A 431 3.78 11.70 -9.42
C PRO A 431 4.35 11.04 -8.16
N GLY A 432 4.27 9.71 -8.08
CA GLY A 432 4.70 8.91 -6.93
C GLY A 432 6.21 8.74 -6.76
N ASP A 433 7.03 9.73 -7.16
CA ASP A 433 8.49 9.66 -7.23
C ASP A 433 9.17 9.31 -5.89
N ILE A 434 10.25 8.52 -5.95
CA ILE A 434 10.97 8.00 -4.78
C ILE A 434 12.17 8.91 -4.47
N LEU A 435 12.34 9.26 -3.19
CA LEU A 435 13.36 10.20 -2.72
C LEU A 435 14.40 9.48 -1.85
N GLY A 436 15.68 9.83 -1.98
CA GLY A 436 16.78 9.30 -1.19
C GLY A 436 17.56 10.42 -0.48
N TYR A 437 17.76 10.28 0.84
CA TYR A 437 18.47 11.24 1.70
C TYR A 437 19.63 10.57 2.46
N ASP A 438 20.69 11.31 2.78
CA ASP A 438 21.77 10.80 3.66
C ASP A 438 21.28 10.71 5.12
N ALA A 439 21.37 9.52 5.71
CA ALA A 439 20.87 9.24 7.05
C ALA A 439 21.62 10.01 8.16
N ARG A 440 22.85 10.46 7.92
CA ARG A 440 23.66 11.19 8.91
C ARG A 440 23.34 12.68 8.94
N THR A 441 22.79 13.25 7.87
CA THR A 441 22.68 14.70 7.68
C THR A 441 21.31 15.19 7.24
N GLY A 442 20.50 14.35 6.60
CA GLY A 442 19.27 14.78 5.93
C GLY A 442 19.49 15.44 4.56
N GLU A 443 20.74 15.47 4.05
CA GLU A 443 21.04 15.99 2.71
C GLU A 443 20.37 15.14 1.63
N PHE A 444 19.66 15.79 0.70
CA PHE A 444 19.04 15.13 -0.47
C PHE A 444 20.12 14.54 -1.40
N LYS A 445 20.06 13.23 -1.65
CA LYS A 445 21.01 12.51 -2.53
C LYS A 445 20.47 12.36 -3.95
N TRP A 446 19.24 11.89 -4.10
CA TRP A 446 18.67 11.52 -5.40
C TRP A 446 17.13 11.44 -5.38
N LYS A 447 16.53 11.55 -6.58
CA LYS A 447 15.13 11.23 -6.86
C LYS A 447 15.04 10.27 -8.04
N PHE A 448 14.10 9.33 -7.99
CA PHE A 448 13.75 8.46 -9.11
C PHE A 448 12.34 8.79 -9.63
N HIS A 449 12.24 9.12 -10.91
CA HIS A 449 10.98 9.42 -11.59
C HIS A 449 10.20 8.12 -11.86
N ILE A 450 9.04 7.99 -11.24
CA ILE A 450 8.15 6.82 -11.41
C ILE A 450 7.33 6.95 -12.70
N ILE A 451 7.00 8.18 -13.09
CA ILE A 451 6.40 8.52 -14.38
C ILE A 451 7.52 9.08 -15.27
N PRO A 452 8.04 8.29 -16.24
CA PRO A 452 9.28 8.63 -16.93
C PRO A 452 9.12 9.81 -17.88
N ARG A 453 10.14 10.67 -17.90
CA ARG A 453 10.20 11.91 -18.68
C ARG A 453 10.83 11.68 -20.06
N PRO A 454 10.70 12.62 -21.02
CA PRO A 454 11.24 12.46 -22.37
C PRO A 454 12.74 12.12 -22.43
N GLY A 455 13.04 10.85 -22.74
CA GLY A 455 14.39 10.30 -22.82
C GLY A 455 14.75 9.28 -21.72
N GLU A 456 13.87 9.08 -20.74
CA GLU A 456 13.99 8.06 -19.71
C GLU A 456 13.34 6.73 -20.16
N GLU A 457 13.71 5.62 -19.51
CA GLU A 457 13.18 4.28 -19.81
C GLU A 457 11.66 4.21 -19.55
N GLY A 458 10.90 3.61 -20.46
CA GLY A 458 9.46 3.39 -20.30
C GLY A 458 8.59 4.61 -20.63
N HIS A 459 9.19 5.77 -20.91
CA HIS A 459 8.49 6.96 -21.40
C HIS A 459 7.68 6.68 -22.69
N ASP A 460 8.19 5.80 -23.55
CA ASP A 460 7.55 5.35 -24.79
C ASP A 460 6.28 4.50 -24.57
N THR A 461 5.99 4.08 -23.32
CA THR A 461 4.72 3.45 -22.94
C THR A 461 3.61 4.44 -22.53
N TRP A 462 3.86 5.74 -22.68
CA TRP A 462 2.86 6.80 -22.55
C TRP A 462 2.55 7.35 -23.95
N GLU A 463 1.45 6.88 -24.56
CA GLU A 463 1.09 7.21 -25.95
C GLU A 463 0.53 8.65 -26.11
N SER A 464 0.62 9.48 -25.08
CA SER A 464 0.22 10.88 -25.07
C SER A 464 1.02 11.68 -24.03
N ASP A 465 0.87 13.00 -24.03
CA ASP A 465 1.46 13.90 -23.02
C ASP A 465 0.93 13.69 -21.58
N ALA A 466 0.14 12.64 -21.32
CA ALA A 466 -0.44 12.34 -20.02
C ALA A 466 0.58 12.22 -18.89
N TRP A 467 1.82 11.81 -19.20
CA TRP A 467 2.95 11.79 -18.26
C TRP A 467 3.25 13.15 -17.60
N ARG A 468 2.84 14.27 -18.21
CA ARG A 468 3.04 15.62 -17.66
C ARG A 468 2.17 15.89 -16.43
N TRP A 469 0.92 15.43 -16.45
CA TRP A 469 -0.12 15.83 -15.47
C TRP A 469 -0.71 14.66 -14.68
N THR A 470 -0.61 13.43 -15.19
CA THR A 470 -0.99 12.21 -14.47
C THR A 470 0.02 11.98 -13.35
N GLY A 471 -0.47 11.56 -12.18
CA GLY A 471 0.36 11.15 -11.05
C GLY A 471 -0.08 9.82 -10.44
N ASP A 472 0.07 9.71 -9.13
CA ASP A 472 0.09 8.45 -8.38
C ASP A 472 1.16 7.48 -8.93
N ALA A 473 0.85 6.19 -9.12
CA ALA A 473 1.85 5.12 -9.19
C ALA A 473 2.78 5.06 -7.94
N SER A 474 2.30 5.57 -6.80
CA SER A 474 3.01 5.60 -5.53
C SER A 474 3.40 4.23 -4.98
N SER A 475 4.58 4.16 -4.36
CA SER A 475 4.98 3.04 -3.51
C SER A 475 4.33 3.16 -2.13
N TRP A 476 3.00 3.01 -2.05
CA TRP A 476 2.30 3.00 -0.77
C TRP A 476 2.54 1.70 0.03
N ALA A 477 2.97 0.62 -0.61
CA ALA A 477 3.50 -0.57 0.06
C ALA A 477 4.82 -0.27 0.80
N PRO A 478 5.23 -1.09 1.79
CA PRO A 478 6.58 -0.98 2.34
C PRO A 478 7.63 -1.51 1.36
N MET A 479 8.87 -1.13 1.55
CA MET A 479 10.00 -1.51 0.71
C MET A 479 10.80 -2.64 1.37
N SER A 480 11.59 -3.37 0.58
CA SER A 480 12.58 -4.35 1.06
C SER A 480 13.94 -4.07 0.41
N ALA A 481 15.03 -4.66 0.91
CA ALA A 481 16.37 -4.38 0.40
C ALA A 481 17.32 -5.57 0.50
N ASP A 482 18.35 -5.56 -0.35
CA ASP A 482 19.52 -6.43 -0.26
C ASP A 482 20.76 -5.52 -0.04
N PRO A 483 21.14 -5.26 1.23
CA PRO A 483 22.20 -4.31 1.56
C PRO A 483 23.57 -4.73 1.02
N GLU A 484 23.82 -6.04 0.91
CA GLU A 484 25.06 -6.60 0.35
C GLU A 484 25.21 -6.30 -1.14
N ARG A 485 24.10 -6.28 -1.89
CA ARG A 485 24.05 -5.84 -3.29
C ARG A 485 23.92 -4.34 -3.47
N GLY A 486 23.52 -3.61 -2.41
CA GLY A 486 23.21 -2.19 -2.48
C GLY A 486 21.95 -1.89 -3.30
N ILE A 487 20.93 -2.77 -3.21
CA ILE A 487 19.69 -2.65 -3.98
C ILE A 487 18.48 -2.49 -3.05
N VAL A 488 17.60 -1.54 -3.34
CA VAL A 488 16.28 -1.39 -2.73
C VAL A 488 15.20 -1.82 -3.72
N TYR A 489 14.18 -2.52 -3.21
CA TYR A 489 13.06 -3.05 -3.97
C TYR A 489 11.75 -2.48 -3.45
N PHE A 490 10.91 -2.02 -4.35
CA PHE A 490 9.57 -1.53 -4.04
C PHE A 490 8.59 -1.88 -5.15
N ALA A 491 7.32 -1.62 -4.90
CA ALA A 491 6.26 -1.94 -5.85
C ALA A 491 5.19 -0.83 -5.87
N THR A 492 4.80 -0.41 -7.07
CA THR A 492 3.92 0.73 -7.35
C THR A 492 2.48 0.30 -7.53
N ASN A 493 1.52 1.17 -7.21
CA ASN A 493 0.11 1.00 -7.58
C ASN A 493 -0.18 1.48 -9.02
N SER A 494 -1.45 1.50 -9.41
CA SER A 494 -1.91 2.08 -10.66
C SER A 494 -1.62 3.59 -10.75
N ALA A 495 -1.45 4.09 -11.97
CA ALA A 495 -1.51 5.54 -12.23
C ALA A 495 -2.91 6.10 -11.94
N THR A 496 -3.01 7.43 -11.82
CA THR A 496 -4.24 8.19 -11.49
C THR A 496 -5.51 7.60 -12.14
N GLN A 497 -6.59 7.55 -11.34
CA GLN A 497 -7.86 6.84 -11.58
C GLN A 497 -7.75 5.31 -11.72
N ASP A 498 -8.36 4.62 -10.76
CA ASP A 498 -8.29 3.17 -10.54
C ASP A 498 -9.01 2.30 -11.58
N PHE A 499 -10.00 2.86 -12.27
CA PHE A 499 -10.98 2.09 -13.06
C PHE A 499 -11.24 2.65 -14.47
N TYR A 500 -10.46 3.66 -14.88
CA TYR A 500 -10.51 4.25 -16.22
C TYR A 500 -9.16 4.91 -16.54
N GLY A 501 -8.53 4.49 -17.63
CA GLY A 501 -7.24 4.96 -18.12
C GLY A 501 -7.29 5.63 -19.50
N GLY A 502 -8.46 5.81 -20.11
CA GLY A 502 -8.61 6.37 -21.46
C GLY A 502 -8.17 7.82 -21.68
N PHE A 503 -7.55 8.48 -20.69
CA PHE A 503 -6.81 9.74 -20.83
C PHE A 503 -5.28 9.56 -20.81
N ARG A 504 -4.80 8.38 -20.38
CA ARG A 504 -3.40 7.94 -20.23
C ARG A 504 -3.13 6.66 -21.07
N PRO A 505 -3.31 6.66 -22.40
CA PRO A 505 -3.12 5.46 -23.24
C PRO A 505 -1.68 4.92 -23.20
N GLY A 506 -1.54 3.62 -23.48
CA GLY A 506 -0.28 2.86 -23.37
C GLY A 506 -0.13 2.15 -22.02
N ASP A 507 0.91 1.33 -21.86
CA ASP A 507 1.08 0.45 -20.69
C ASP A 507 1.39 1.19 -19.37
N ASN A 508 1.75 2.49 -19.44
CA ASN A 508 1.98 3.39 -18.30
C ASN A 508 3.09 2.93 -17.32
N LEU A 509 4.28 2.56 -17.80
CA LEU A 509 5.43 2.30 -16.91
C LEU A 509 5.79 3.58 -16.12
N PHE A 510 6.17 3.50 -14.84
CA PHE A 510 6.35 2.32 -13.98
C PHE A 510 5.16 2.07 -13.03
N SER A 511 3.91 2.29 -13.46
CA SER A 511 2.73 1.89 -12.67
C SER A 511 2.53 0.37 -12.60
N SER A 512 1.87 -0.10 -11.54
CA SER A 512 1.61 -1.52 -11.23
C SER A 512 2.81 -2.44 -11.48
N SER A 513 3.99 -2.00 -11.02
CA SER A 513 5.30 -2.58 -11.31
C SER A 513 6.12 -2.85 -10.05
N ILE A 514 7.02 -3.83 -10.10
CA ILE A 514 8.13 -4.02 -9.15
C ILE A 514 9.34 -3.29 -9.74
N VAL A 515 10.04 -2.49 -8.93
CA VAL A 515 11.20 -1.70 -9.35
C VAL A 515 12.37 -1.95 -8.40
N ALA A 516 13.58 -2.07 -8.96
CA ALA A 516 14.82 -2.22 -8.22
C ALA A 516 15.77 -1.05 -8.54
N LEU A 517 16.18 -0.29 -7.51
CA LEU A 517 17.11 0.83 -7.62
C LEU A 517 18.43 0.55 -6.91
N ASP A 518 19.50 1.18 -7.39
CA ASP A 518 20.72 1.40 -6.62
C ASP A 518 20.43 2.27 -5.39
N VAL A 519 20.87 1.83 -4.22
CA VAL A 519 20.67 2.55 -2.95
C VAL A 519 21.44 3.88 -2.92
N GLU A 520 22.66 3.92 -3.50
CA GLU A 520 23.52 5.10 -3.44
C GLU A 520 23.15 6.17 -4.48
N THR A 521 22.73 5.74 -5.68
CA THR A 521 22.52 6.65 -6.82
C THR A 521 21.06 6.82 -7.25
N GLY A 522 20.14 5.96 -6.80
CA GLY A 522 18.76 5.93 -7.31
C GLY A 522 18.63 5.35 -8.72
N GLU A 523 19.72 4.87 -9.34
CA GLU A 523 19.70 4.35 -10.71
C GLU A 523 18.90 3.04 -10.80
N ARG A 524 17.94 2.99 -11.74
CA ARG A 524 17.14 1.79 -12.03
C ARG A 524 18.01 0.63 -12.50
N LYS A 525 18.09 -0.44 -11.70
CA LYS A 525 18.71 -1.72 -12.11
C LYS A 525 17.80 -2.45 -13.10
N TRP A 526 16.61 -2.80 -12.65
CA TRP A 526 15.59 -3.52 -13.41
C TRP A 526 14.19 -3.11 -12.96
N HIS A 527 13.17 -3.50 -13.73
CA HIS A 527 11.76 -3.38 -13.35
C HIS A 527 10.98 -4.57 -13.94
N PHE A 528 9.81 -4.87 -13.39
CA PHE A 528 8.87 -5.86 -13.92
C PHE A 528 7.44 -5.35 -13.73
N GLN A 529 6.68 -5.17 -14.80
CA GLN A 529 5.28 -4.73 -14.73
C GLN A 529 4.35 -5.93 -14.49
N MET A 530 3.49 -5.83 -13.48
CA MET A 530 2.54 -6.88 -13.07
C MET A 530 1.16 -6.73 -13.71
N VAL A 531 0.79 -5.49 -14.09
CA VAL A 531 -0.42 -5.16 -14.85
C VAL A 531 -0.07 -4.11 -15.90
N HIS A 532 -0.26 -4.44 -17.18
CA HIS A 532 -0.16 -3.48 -18.27
C HIS A 532 -1.44 -2.64 -18.33
N HIS A 533 -1.33 -1.30 -18.25
CA HIS A 533 -2.47 -0.38 -18.23
C HIS A 533 -3.55 -0.74 -17.18
N ASP A 534 -3.22 -0.57 -15.89
CA ASP A 534 -4.12 -0.95 -14.80
C ASP A 534 -5.38 -0.07 -14.73
N ILE A 535 -6.54 -0.75 -14.63
CA ILE A 535 -7.90 -0.22 -14.46
C ILE A 535 -8.74 -1.13 -13.54
N TRP A 536 -8.10 -1.86 -12.62
CA TRP A 536 -8.75 -2.78 -11.67
C TRP A 536 -8.41 -2.50 -10.20
N ASN A 537 -7.50 -1.55 -9.93
CA ASN A 537 -6.89 -1.35 -8.62
C ASN A 537 -6.23 -2.66 -8.12
N TYR A 538 -5.23 -3.13 -8.86
CA TYR A 538 -4.51 -4.37 -8.57
C TYR A 538 -3.17 -4.16 -7.85
N ASP A 539 -3.04 -3.07 -7.09
CA ASP A 539 -1.83 -2.71 -6.33
C ASP A 539 -1.14 -3.91 -5.64
N PRO A 540 0.20 -3.96 -5.63
CA PRO A 540 0.97 -4.74 -4.69
C PRO A 540 0.79 -4.14 -3.28
N PRO A 541 0.18 -4.84 -2.30
CA PRO A 541 -0.22 -4.23 -1.03
C PRO A 541 0.78 -4.48 0.12
N THR A 542 1.86 -5.22 -0.17
CA THR A 542 2.86 -5.72 0.76
C THR A 542 4.25 -5.50 0.16
N ALA A 543 5.28 -5.49 0.99
CA ALA A 543 6.66 -5.46 0.49
C ALA A 543 6.98 -6.70 -0.36
N PRO A 544 7.95 -6.62 -1.28
CA PRO A 544 8.51 -7.79 -1.95
C PRO A 544 9.29 -8.65 -0.94
N VAL A 545 8.96 -9.93 -0.81
CA VAL A 545 9.65 -10.82 0.14
C VAL A 545 10.91 -11.40 -0.51
N LEU A 546 12.09 -11.17 0.06
CA LEU A 546 13.36 -11.65 -0.48
C LEU A 546 13.72 -13.00 0.15
N MET A 547 14.03 -13.99 -0.69
CA MET A 547 14.35 -15.37 -0.27
C MET A 547 15.37 -15.98 -1.23
N ASP A 548 16.30 -16.78 -0.73
CA ASP A 548 17.31 -17.50 -1.52
C ASP A 548 16.87 -18.96 -1.69
N VAL A 549 16.67 -19.38 -2.95
CA VAL A 549 15.96 -20.62 -3.28
C VAL A 549 16.74 -21.49 -4.27
N THR A 550 16.63 -22.81 -4.13
CA THR A 550 17.30 -23.77 -5.02
C THR A 550 16.35 -24.27 -6.12
N VAL A 551 16.39 -23.64 -7.30
CA VAL A 551 15.57 -24.01 -8.45
C VAL A 551 16.42 -24.76 -9.47
N ASP A 552 15.98 -25.96 -9.87
CA ASP A 552 16.72 -26.88 -10.76
C ASP A 552 18.20 -27.14 -10.36
N GLY A 553 18.50 -27.00 -9.06
CA GLY A 553 19.85 -27.13 -8.50
C GLY A 553 20.73 -25.88 -8.60
N ARG A 554 20.23 -24.76 -9.17
CA ARG A 554 20.84 -23.43 -9.08
C ARG A 554 20.33 -22.72 -7.81
N GLN A 555 21.23 -22.13 -7.05
CA GLN A 555 20.83 -21.12 -6.05
C GLN A 555 20.45 -19.82 -6.75
N VAL A 556 19.26 -19.31 -6.42
CA VAL A 556 18.66 -18.11 -7.00
C VAL A 556 18.46 -17.09 -5.88
N PRO A 557 19.07 -15.89 -5.95
CA PRO A 557 18.67 -14.79 -5.08
C PRO A 557 17.30 -14.30 -5.60
N ALA A 558 16.22 -14.67 -4.92
CA ALA A 558 14.86 -14.41 -5.39
C ALA A 558 14.14 -13.31 -4.60
N LEU A 559 13.08 -12.80 -5.23
CA LEU A 559 12.08 -11.85 -4.74
C LEU A 559 10.70 -12.40 -5.09
N PHE A 560 9.79 -12.32 -4.12
CA PHE A 560 8.43 -12.86 -4.19
C PHE A 560 7.41 -11.80 -3.80
N GLN A 561 6.66 -11.29 -4.78
CA GLN A 561 5.62 -10.27 -4.57
C GLN A 561 4.23 -10.89 -4.62
N ALA A 562 3.54 -10.90 -3.48
CA ALA A 562 2.12 -11.21 -3.39
C ALA A 562 1.29 -9.97 -3.80
N THR A 563 0.19 -10.16 -4.54
CA THR A 563 -0.63 -9.05 -5.07
C THR A 563 -2.12 -9.22 -4.84
N LYS A 564 -2.89 -8.15 -5.11
CA LYS A 564 -4.35 -8.23 -5.16
C LYS A 564 -4.87 -9.22 -6.20
N GLN A 565 -4.13 -9.50 -7.27
CA GLN A 565 -4.52 -10.50 -8.27
C GLN A 565 -4.44 -11.96 -7.75
N ALA A 566 -3.88 -12.17 -6.56
CA ALA A 566 -3.52 -13.50 -6.03
C ALA A 566 -2.46 -14.27 -6.83
N ILE A 567 -1.59 -13.52 -7.52
CA ILE A 567 -0.39 -14.03 -8.17
C ILE A 567 0.80 -13.80 -7.22
N LEU A 568 1.73 -14.75 -7.16
CA LEU A 568 3.02 -14.58 -6.51
C LEU A 568 4.10 -14.36 -7.59
N TYR A 569 4.40 -13.10 -7.90
CA TYR A 569 5.43 -12.79 -8.88
C TYR A 569 6.79 -13.20 -8.33
N SER A 570 7.48 -14.09 -9.06
CA SER A 570 8.64 -14.83 -8.59
C SER A 570 9.84 -14.54 -9.49
N ILE A 571 10.75 -13.69 -9.01
CA ILE A 571 11.77 -12.99 -9.82
C ILE A 571 13.17 -13.16 -9.22
N ASP A 572 14.19 -13.38 -10.05
CA ASP A 572 15.61 -13.34 -9.65
C ASP A 572 15.99 -11.88 -9.36
N ARG A 573 16.17 -11.54 -8.06
CA ARG A 573 16.22 -10.15 -7.57
C ARG A 573 17.47 -9.37 -7.98
N GLU A 574 18.47 -10.06 -8.49
CA GLU A 574 19.70 -9.43 -9.01
C GLU A 574 19.51 -8.97 -10.46
N THR A 575 18.62 -9.63 -11.22
CA THR A 575 18.48 -9.47 -12.68
C THR A 575 17.13 -8.93 -13.15
N GLY A 576 16.06 -9.16 -12.39
CA GLY A 576 14.69 -8.91 -12.81
C GLY A 576 14.09 -10.02 -13.68
N GLU A 577 14.83 -11.11 -13.94
CA GLU A 577 14.32 -12.22 -14.77
C GLU A 577 13.35 -13.13 -13.96
N PRO A 578 12.18 -13.48 -14.53
CA PRO A 578 11.27 -14.47 -13.93
C PRO A 578 11.91 -15.84 -13.69
N ILE A 579 11.76 -16.38 -12.48
CA ILE A 579 12.39 -17.64 -12.04
C ILE A 579 11.88 -18.85 -12.84
N TRP A 580 10.58 -18.89 -13.11
CA TRP A 580 9.91 -19.96 -13.87
C TRP A 580 9.25 -19.48 -15.17
N GLY A 581 9.36 -18.19 -15.50
CA GLY A 581 8.71 -17.58 -16.66
C GLY A 581 7.25 -17.15 -16.44
N PHE A 582 6.81 -16.24 -17.31
CA PHE A 582 5.41 -15.81 -17.46
C PHE A 582 4.96 -16.08 -18.90
N GLU A 583 3.64 -16.21 -19.09
CA GLU A 583 3.01 -16.22 -20.40
C GLU A 583 2.08 -15.01 -20.58
N GLU A 584 2.27 -14.29 -21.68
CA GLU A 584 1.33 -13.26 -22.12
C GLU A 584 0.05 -13.91 -22.65
N ARG A 585 -1.07 -13.71 -21.94
CA ARG A 585 -2.38 -14.24 -22.35
C ARG A 585 -3.34 -13.11 -22.64
N ALA A 586 -4.13 -13.29 -23.70
CA ALA A 586 -5.14 -12.32 -24.10
C ALA A 586 -6.22 -12.14 -23.03
N VAL A 587 -6.56 -10.88 -22.75
CA VAL A 587 -7.62 -10.47 -21.81
C VAL A 587 -8.77 -9.76 -22.56
N PRO A 588 -9.95 -9.57 -21.95
CA PRO A 588 -11.05 -8.90 -22.63
C PRO A 588 -10.72 -7.41 -22.87
N PRO A 589 -10.94 -6.87 -24.09
CA PRO A 589 -10.81 -5.44 -24.32
C PRO A 589 -11.96 -4.67 -23.64
N SER A 590 -11.69 -3.42 -23.25
CA SER A 590 -12.74 -2.54 -22.75
C SER A 590 -13.79 -2.20 -23.82
N THR A 591 -15.02 -2.00 -23.39
CA THR A 591 -16.11 -1.44 -24.20
C THR A 591 -16.39 0.04 -23.87
N VAL A 592 -15.64 0.63 -22.94
CA VAL A 592 -15.83 2.01 -22.46
C VAL A 592 -15.34 3.00 -23.53
N PRO A 593 -16.17 3.99 -23.98
CA PRO A 593 -15.78 4.89 -25.06
C PRO A 593 -14.58 5.79 -24.72
N GLY A 594 -13.44 5.49 -25.34
CA GLY A 594 -12.15 6.18 -25.13
C GLY A 594 -11.10 5.31 -24.43
N GLU A 595 -11.49 4.16 -23.89
CA GLU A 595 -10.58 3.26 -23.18
C GLU A 595 -9.73 2.40 -24.12
N GLN A 596 -8.45 2.18 -23.79
CA GLN A 596 -7.49 1.44 -24.61
C GLN A 596 -6.59 0.54 -23.75
N LEU A 597 -7.10 -0.65 -23.40
CA LEU A 597 -6.38 -1.63 -22.60
C LEU A 597 -5.29 -2.35 -23.40
N ALA A 598 -4.24 -2.78 -22.69
CA ALA A 598 -3.28 -3.74 -23.21
C ALA A 598 -3.98 -5.03 -23.69
N PRO A 599 -3.55 -5.62 -24.83
CA PRO A 599 -4.21 -6.79 -25.41
C PRO A 599 -3.94 -8.09 -24.64
N THR A 600 -2.88 -8.13 -23.82
CA THR A 600 -2.46 -9.26 -22.99
C THR A 600 -2.12 -8.79 -21.58
N GLN A 601 -1.99 -9.74 -20.66
CA GLN A 601 -1.44 -9.55 -19.32
C GLN A 601 -0.48 -10.71 -18.98
N PRO A 602 0.52 -10.49 -18.10
CA PRO A 602 1.46 -11.52 -17.68
C PRO A 602 0.83 -12.46 -16.66
N PHE A 603 0.88 -13.77 -16.93
CA PHE A 603 0.45 -14.81 -15.99
C PHE A 603 1.59 -15.78 -15.65
N PRO A 604 1.74 -16.22 -14.39
CA PRO A 604 2.85 -17.07 -13.97
C PRO A 604 2.75 -18.48 -14.57
N ILE A 605 3.87 -19.03 -15.00
CA ILE A 605 3.98 -20.47 -15.31
C ILE A 605 4.09 -21.28 -14.00
N LYS A 606 4.83 -20.76 -13.02
CA LYS A 606 4.82 -21.16 -11.61
C LYS A 606 5.06 -19.94 -10.70
N PRO A 607 4.61 -19.97 -9.43
CA PRO A 607 3.68 -20.95 -8.87
C PRO A 607 2.27 -20.77 -9.46
N ALA A 608 1.38 -21.72 -9.21
CA ALA A 608 -0.04 -21.50 -9.50
C ALA A 608 -0.57 -20.31 -8.63
N PRO A 609 -1.53 -19.51 -9.14
CA PRO A 609 -2.21 -18.49 -8.34
C PRO A 609 -2.77 -19.07 -7.04
N TYR A 610 -2.56 -18.38 -5.92
CA TYR A 610 -2.94 -18.87 -4.59
C TYR A 610 -4.41 -18.60 -4.23
N GLU A 611 -5.13 -17.88 -5.10
CA GLU A 611 -6.60 -17.77 -5.10
C GLU A 611 -7.10 -17.72 -6.55
N THR A 612 -8.40 -17.89 -6.73
CA THR A 612 -9.10 -17.93 -8.01
C THR A 612 -8.93 -16.65 -8.83
N LEU A 613 -8.26 -16.74 -9.98
CA LEU A 613 -8.30 -15.74 -11.04
C LEU A 613 -9.57 -15.92 -11.89
N GLY A 614 -10.38 -14.87 -11.99
CA GLY A 614 -11.69 -14.91 -12.65
C GLY A 614 -12.72 -15.77 -11.91
N ARG A 615 -13.82 -16.07 -12.59
CA ARG A 615 -14.88 -17.00 -12.22
C ARG A 615 -15.39 -17.72 -13.48
N SER A 616 -15.09 -19.00 -13.57
CA SER A 616 -15.42 -19.90 -14.68
C SER A 616 -16.29 -21.08 -14.21
N GLU A 617 -16.79 -21.88 -15.15
CA GLU A 617 -17.56 -23.09 -14.84
C GLU A 617 -16.77 -24.13 -14.04
N GLU A 618 -15.43 -24.08 -14.05
CA GLU A 618 -14.58 -24.99 -13.26
C GLU A 618 -14.59 -24.62 -11.76
N ASN A 619 -14.87 -23.35 -11.44
CA ASN A 619 -14.87 -22.81 -10.09
C ASN A 619 -16.22 -22.97 -9.37
N LEU A 620 -17.28 -23.36 -10.09
CA LEU A 620 -18.60 -23.67 -9.51
C LEU A 620 -18.53 -24.90 -8.60
N ILE A 621 -19.39 -24.95 -7.57
CA ILE A 621 -19.53 -26.17 -6.75
C ILE A 621 -20.04 -27.35 -7.57
N ASP A 622 -19.52 -28.54 -7.26
CA ASP A 622 -19.83 -29.78 -7.97
C ASP A 622 -19.91 -31.01 -7.04
N TYR A 623 -20.32 -30.79 -5.78
CA TYR A 623 -20.57 -31.83 -4.76
C TYR A 623 -21.41 -33.00 -5.29
N THR A 624 -22.39 -32.71 -6.16
CA THR A 624 -23.10 -33.70 -6.98
C THR A 624 -23.29 -33.17 -8.41
N PRO A 625 -23.55 -34.04 -9.41
CA PRO A 625 -23.84 -33.59 -10.78
C PRO A 625 -25.09 -32.69 -10.88
N GLU A 626 -26.08 -32.89 -10.00
CA GLU A 626 -27.29 -32.06 -9.91
C GLU A 626 -26.96 -30.67 -9.37
N ILE A 627 -26.20 -30.60 -8.26
CA ILE A 627 -25.69 -29.34 -7.71
C ILE A 627 -24.85 -28.59 -8.74
N ARG A 628 -23.98 -29.28 -9.50
CA ARG A 628 -23.17 -28.65 -10.56
C ARG A 628 -24.05 -28.01 -11.65
N GLN A 629 -25.11 -28.69 -12.07
CA GLN A 629 -26.03 -28.18 -13.09
C GLN A 629 -26.80 -26.94 -12.57
N LEU A 630 -27.33 -27.02 -11.34
CA LEU A 630 -28.01 -25.89 -10.70
C LEU A 630 -27.07 -24.68 -10.50
N ALA A 631 -25.81 -24.92 -10.15
CA ALA A 631 -24.81 -23.86 -9.97
C ALA A 631 -24.48 -23.18 -11.32
N LEU A 632 -24.37 -23.97 -12.40
CA LEU A 632 -24.18 -23.45 -13.74
C LEU A 632 -25.37 -22.60 -14.21
N GLU A 633 -26.59 -23.09 -14.01
CA GLU A 633 -27.82 -22.36 -14.34
C GLU A 633 -27.93 -21.05 -13.55
N ARG A 634 -27.65 -21.05 -12.24
CA ARG A 634 -27.62 -19.83 -11.41
C ARG A 634 -26.53 -18.86 -11.86
N ALA A 635 -25.33 -19.33 -12.17
CA ALA A 635 -24.23 -18.48 -12.63
C ALA A 635 -24.49 -17.84 -14.00
N GLN A 636 -25.11 -18.58 -14.92
CA GLN A 636 -25.53 -18.05 -16.23
C GLN A 636 -26.70 -17.06 -16.08
N ALA A 637 -27.72 -17.38 -15.29
CA ALA A 637 -28.89 -16.52 -15.08
C ALA A 637 -28.55 -15.20 -14.35
N THR A 638 -27.49 -15.18 -13.55
CA THR A 638 -27.04 -14.00 -12.79
C THR A 638 -25.81 -13.30 -13.38
N ASN A 639 -25.31 -13.78 -14.53
CA ASN A 639 -24.07 -13.30 -15.17
C ASN A 639 -22.87 -13.21 -14.20
N ALA A 640 -22.72 -14.22 -13.35
CA ALA A 640 -21.68 -14.29 -12.32
C ALA A 640 -20.34 -14.89 -12.82
N LEU A 641 -20.26 -15.25 -14.10
CA LEU A 641 -19.01 -15.67 -14.75
C LEU A 641 -18.23 -14.43 -15.19
N ALA A 642 -16.95 -14.38 -14.85
CA ALA A 642 -16.06 -13.25 -15.16
C ALA A 642 -14.69 -13.79 -15.59
N PRO A 643 -14.16 -13.46 -16.79
CA PRO A 643 -12.78 -13.79 -17.14
C PRO A 643 -11.77 -13.08 -16.20
N PRO A 644 -10.52 -13.56 -16.09
CA PRO A 644 -9.44 -12.78 -15.51
C PRO A 644 -9.32 -11.43 -16.22
N PHE A 645 -9.07 -10.36 -15.47
CA PHE A 645 -9.02 -8.97 -15.98
C PHE A 645 -10.28 -8.54 -16.76
N ASN A 646 -11.47 -8.99 -16.34
CA ASN A 646 -12.73 -8.48 -16.89
C ASN A 646 -12.86 -6.96 -16.60
N PRO A 647 -13.01 -6.07 -17.59
CA PRO A 647 -13.01 -4.63 -17.36
C PRO A 647 -14.34 -4.09 -16.80
N PRO A 648 -14.34 -2.91 -16.14
CA PRO A 648 -15.55 -2.15 -15.83
C PRO A 648 -16.34 -1.77 -17.09
N THR A 649 -17.64 -1.54 -16.93
CA THR A 649 -18.56 -1.16 -18.02
C THR A 649 -19.38 0.08 -17.66
N VAL A 650 -19.83 0.82 -18.68
CA VAL A 650 -20.67 2.02 -18.50
C VAL A 650 -22.09 1.63 -18.06
N ASP A 651 -22.63 2.33 -17.07
CA ASP A 651 -23.96 2.21 -16.43
C ASP A 651 -24.27 0.86 -15.75
N THR A 652 -23.93 -0.26 -16.40
CA THR A 652 -24.05 -1.62 -15.84
C THR A 652 -22.78 -2.00 -15.07
N PRO A 653 -22.86 -2.54 -13.84
CA PRO A 653 -21.68 -3.03 -13.14
C PRO A 653 -21.10 -4.30 -13.77
N SER A 654 -19.78 -4.33 -13.96
CA SER A 654 -19.02 -5.52 -14.35
C SER A 654 -18.32 -6.12 -13.13
N GLN A 655 -18.30 -7.46 -13.03
CA GLN A 655 -17.58 -8.18 -11.97
C GLN A 655 -16.15 -8.51 -12.40
N PHE A 656 -15.19 -8.35 -11.49
CA PHE A 656 -13.80 -8.74 -11.66
C PHE A 656 -13.31 -9.51 -10.43
N CYS A 657 -12.47 -10.53 -10.63
CA CYS A 657 -12.13 -11.50 -9.60
C CYS A 657 -10.63 -11.87 -9.69
N PRO A 658 -9.83 -11.70 -8.61
CA PRO A 658 -10.18 -11.00 -7.38
C PRO A 658 -10.64 -9.54 -7.58
N GLY A 659 -11.24 -8.93 -6.58
CA GLY A 659 -11.66 -7.53 -6.62
C GLY A 659 -10.54 -6.54 -6.31
N GLU A 660 -10.91 -5.27 -6.13
CA GLU A 660 -10.04 -4.18 -5.66
C GLU A 660 -9.56 -4.38 -4.21
N VAL A 661 -10.27 -5.23 -3.46
CA VAL A 661 -9.84 -5.75 -2.15
C VAL A 661 -8.82 -6.89 -2.31
N GLY A 662 -8.79 -7.55 -3.46
CA GLY A 662 -7.78 -8.53 -3.83
C GLY A 662 -7.81 -9.86 -3.10
N GLY A 663 -6.96 -10.77 -3.57
CA GLY A 663 -6.58 -11.99 -2.88
C GLY A 663 -5.76 -11.68 -1.63
N THR A 664 -4.69 -10.89 -1.76
CA THR A 664 -3.90 -10.34 -0.63
C THR A 664 -4.14 -8.83 -0.52
N ASN A 665 -4.15 -8.28 0.70
CA ASN A 665 -4.27 -6.85 0.96
C ASN A 665 -3.53 -6.44 2.25
N ILE A 666 -3.46 -5.14 2.52
CA ILE A 666 -2.71 -4.48 3.59
C ILE A 666 -2.83 -5.18 4.96
N THR A 667 -4.01 -5.62 5.40
CA THR A 667 -4.13 -6.17 6.77
C THR A 667 -3.53 -7.57 6.92
N HIS A 668 -3.13 -8.23 5.84
CA HIS A 668 -2.67 -9.62 5.84
C HIS A 668 -1.43 -9.86 4.94
N PRO A 669 -0.24 -9.36 5.33
CA PRO A 669 1.01 -9.70 4.67
C PRO A 669 1.36 -11.20 4.79
N PRO A 670 2.00 -11.79 3.77
CA PRO A 670 2.56 -13.14 3.83
C PRO A 670 3.81 -13.18 4.72
N ALA A 671 4.22 -14.38 5.14
CA ALA A 671 5.51 -14.63 5.79
C ALA A 671 6.22 -15.81 5.10
N ALA A 672 7.55 -15.80 5.07
CA ALA A 672 8.38 -16.84 4.48
C ALA A 672 9.43 -17.36 5.47
N ASP A 673 9.71 -18.66 5.43
CA ASP A 673 10.65 -19.33 6.32
C ASP A 673 11.94 -19.72 5.56
N PRO A 674 13.05 -19.00 5.73
CA PRO A 674 14.32 -19.27 5.03
C PRO A 674 14.97 -20.60 5.43
N THR A 675 14.58 -21.20 6.57
CA THR A 675 15.09 -22.53 6.96
C THR A 675 14.40 -23.67 6.22
N THR A 676 13.22 -23.42 5.63
CA THR A 676 12.42 -24.44 4.95
C THR A 676 12.09 -24.14 3.50
N GLY A 677 12.28 -22.89 3.04
CA GLY A 677 12.01 -22.44 1.68
C GLY A 677 10.52 -22.25 1.38
N ILE A 678 9.67 -22.10 2.40
CA ILE A 678 8.21 -22.02 2.25
C ILE A 678 7.72 -20.59 2.49
N ILE A 679 6.81 -20.10 1.65
CA ILE A 679 5.98 -18.91 1.92
C ILE A 679 4.57 -19.31 2.33
N TYR A 680 3.98 -18.57 3.27
CA TYR A 680 2.63 -18.74 3.80
C TYR A 680 1.83 -17.48 3.47
N ILE A 681 0.83 -17.63 2.60
CA ILE A 681 0.08 -16.50 2.03
C ILE A 681 -1.38 -16.56 2.50
N PRO A 682 -1.81 -15.65 3.39
CA PRO A 682 -3.22 -15.48 3.75
C PRO A 682 -3.98 -14.73 2.65
N SER A 683 -5.08 -15.29 2.15
CA SER A 683 -5.86 -14.71 1.05
C SER A 683 -7.38 -14.87 1.18
N GLY A 684 -8.15 -14.09 0.40
CA GLY A 684 -9.61 -14.18 0.31
C GLY A 684 -10.15 -14.16 -1.12
N SER A 685 -11.19 -14.97 -1.40
CA SER A 685 -11.75 -15.19 -2.75
C SER A 685 -12.75 -14.12 -3.22
N GLY A 686 -12.60 -12.87 -2.77
CA GLY A 686 -13.56 -11.80 -3.01
C GLY A 686 -13.50 -11.25 -4.44
N CYS A 687 -14.64 -11.08 -5.08
CA CYS A 687 -14.77 -10.35 -6.35
C CYS A 687 -15.13 -8.88 -6.10
N GLY A 688 -14.68 -8.00 -7.00
CA GLY A 688 -15.07 -6.61 -7.11
C GLY A 688 -16.23 -6.45 -8.08
N SER A 689 -16.91 -5.32 -8.01
CA SER A 689 -17.95 -4.93 -8.96
C SER A 689 -17.96 -3.41 -9.12
N ARG A 690 -17.89 -2.92 -10.36
CA ARG A 690 -17.93 -1.49 -10.68
C ARG A 690 -18.66 -1.24 -12.00
N ALA A 691 -19.50 -0.20 -11.99
CA ALA A 691 -19.93 0.50 -13.20
C ALA A 691 -19.12 1.80 -13.33
N LEU A 692 -18.99 2.32 -14.55
CA LEU A 692 -18.53 3.69 -14.81
C LEU A 692 -19.69 4.60 -15.14
N VAL A 693 -19.59 5.85 -14.71
CA VAL A 693 -20.54 6.95 -14.98
C VAL A 693 -19.77 8.17 -15.53
N PRO A 694 -20.42 9.12 -16.21
CA PRO A 694 -19.78 10.38 -16.60
C PRO A 694 -19.19 11.11 -15.39
N GLY A 695 -17.96 11.60 -15.48
CA GLY A 695 -17.29 12.26 -14.34
C GLY A 695 -18.03 13.48 -13.80
N GLU A 696 -18.70 14.23 -14.68
CA GLU A 696 -19.57 15.36 -14.33
C GLU A 696 -20.74 14.99 -13.40
N ASN A 697 -21.17 13.71 -13.36
CA ASN A 697 -22.22 13.23 -12.46
C ASN A 697 -21.73 12.90 -11.04
N ARG A 698 -20.41 12.99 -10.79
CA ARG A 698 -19.76 12.76 -9.49
C ARG A 698 -18.84 13.92 -9.07
N ASP A 699 -18.85 15.02 -9.81
CA ASP A 699 -18.04 16.19 -9.50
C ASP A 699 -18.45 16.82 -8.16
N CYS A 700 -17.46 17.40 -7.48
CA CYS A 700 -17.60 18.05 -6.19
C CYS A 700 -16.41 18.96 -5.89
N PHE A 701 -16.63 19.88 -4.96
CA PHE A 701 -15.57 20.69 -4.36
C PHE A 701 -14.58 19.83 -3.53
N GLY A 702 -13.32 20.25 -3.45
CA GLY A 702 -12.30 19.65 -2.57
C GLY A 702 -11.55 18.43 -3.10
N GLN A 703 -11.86 17.90 -4.28
CA GLN A 703 -10.97 16.92 -4.94
C GLN A 703 -9.73 17.59 -5.52
N THR A 704 -8.63 16.83 -5.64
CA THR A 704 -7.39 17.37 -6.21
C THR A 704 -7.33 17.19 -7.73
N GLY A 705 -6.70 18.13 -8.43
CA GLY A 705 -6.76 18.26 -9.89
C GLY A 705 -7.93 19.12 -10.39
N THR A 706 -7.95 19.45 -11.69
CA THR A 706 -8.85 20.47 -12.26
C THR A 706 -9.67 20.03 -13.46
N THR A 707 -9.21 19.05 -14.25
CA THR A 707 -9.99 18.53 -15.38
C THR A 707 -10.77 17.30 -14.96
N ILE A 708 -12.09 17.39 -15.04
CA ILE A 708 -13.00 16.25 -14.84
C ILE A 708 -12.69 15.18 -15.90
N SER A 709 -12.42 13.96 -15.47
CA SER A 709 -12.25 12.79 -16.32
C SER A 709 -13.58 12.41 -16.99
N ARG A 710 -13.50 11.82 -18.19
CA ARG A 710 -14.69 11.46 -18.96
C ARG A 710 -15.55 10.44 -18.22
N TRP A 711 -14.92 9.43 -17.63
CA TRP A 711 -15.57 8.32 -16.94
C TRP A 711 -14.91 8.12 -15.59
N VAL A 712 -15.71 7.84 -14.58
CA VAL A 712 -15.28 7.62 -13.19
C VAL A 712 -16.06 6.43 -12.62
N PRO A 713 -15.57 5.71 -11.60
CA PRO A 713 -16.36 4.66 -10.97
C PRO A 713 -17.65 5.24 -10.40
N SER A 714 -18.75 4.49 -10.46
CA SER A 714 -20.04 4.88 -9.86
C SER A 714 -19.97 5.07 -8.33
N THR A 715 -18.88 4.60 -7.71
CA THR A 715 -18.52 4.77 -6.30
C THR A 715 -17.60 5.97 -6.03
N ALA A 716 -17.21 6.77 -7.03
CA ALA A 716 -16.48 8.02 -6.80
C ALA A 716 -17.34 8.92 -5.90
N ASP A 717 -16.76 9.37 -4.79
CA ASP A 717 -17.46 10.08 -3.72
C ASP A 717 -16.47 10.90 -2.89
N CYS A 718 -16.97 12.02 -2.35
CA CYS A 718 -16.18 13.17 -1.94
C CYS A 718 -16.00 13.16 -0.43
N GLN A 719 -14.77 13.01 0.04
CA GLN A 719 -14.55 12.75 1.46
C GLN A 719 -14.68 14.04 2.27
N SER A 720 -15.45 14.01 3.37
CA SER A 720 -15.81 15.23 4.10
C SER A 720 -14.61 16.03 4.59
N TYR A 721 -13.53 15.35 5.00
CA TYR A 721 -12.30 16.00 5.44
C TYR A 721 -11.57 16.74 4.30
N GLN A 722 -11.70 16.31 3.04
CA GLN A 722 -11.21 17.06 1.89
C GLN A 722 -12.04 18.34 1.67
N THR A 723 -13.38 18.24 1.75
CA THR A 723 -14.25 19.42 1.62
C THR A 723 -14.08 20.41 2.77
N ASP A 724 -13.85 19.93 3.99
CA ASP A 724 -13.65 20.78 5.18
C ASP A 724 -12.33 21.56 5.05
N ALA A 725 -11.23 20.87 4.75
CA ALA A 725 -9.92 21.50 4.59
C ALA A 725 -9.83 22.41 3.34
N ALA A 726 -10.46 22.04 2.23
CA ALA A 726 -10.53 22.91 1.05
C ALA A 726 -11.38 24.17 1.33
N THR A 727 -12.39 24.10 2.20
CA THR A 727 -13.24 25.26 2.54
C THR A 727 -12.47 26.34 3.31
N GLU A 728 -11.47 25.96 4.11
CA GLU A 728 -10.62 26.90 4.85
C GLU A 728 -9.73 27.75 3.92
N PHE A 729 -9.11 27.12 2.91
CA PHE A 729 -8.15 27.78 2.01
C PHE A 729 -8.80 28.41 0.78
N TYR A 730 -9.88 27.81 0.26
CA TYR A 730 -10.54 28.24 -0.97
C TYR A 730 -12.01 28.66 -0.74
N PRO A 731 -12.32 29.55 0.22
CA PRO A 731 -13.71 29.87 0.61
C PRO A 731 -14.53 30.51 -0.52
N GLU A 732 -13.91 31.23 -1.46
CA GLU A 732 -14.60 31.75 -2.65
C GLU A 732 -14.98 30.63 -3.64
N GLN A 733 -14.13 29.60 -3.79
CA GLN A 733 -14.45 28.43 -4.61
C GLN A 733 -15.56 27.59 -3.94
N ALA A 734 -15.48 27.38 -2.62
CA ALA A 734 -16.52 26.70 -1.83
C ALA A 734 -17.89 27.40 -1.97
N ALA A 735 -17.92 28.73 -1.87
CA ALA A 735 -19.14 29.52 -2.08
C ALA A 735 -19.67 29.45 -3.51
N ALA A 736 -18.78 29.42 -4.53
CA ALA A 736 -19.16 29.25 -5.92
C ALA A 736 -19.78 27.86 -6.19
N TYR A 737 -19.22 26.81 -5.58
CA TYR A 737 -19.72 25.43 -5.70
C TYR A 737 -21.06 25.25 -4.97
N ALA A 738 -21.20 25.77 -3.75
CA ALA A 738 -22.48 25.80 -3.02
C ALA A 738 -23.58 26.47 -3.86
N ALA A 739 -23.26 27.59 -4.52
CA ALA A 739 -24.20 28.27 -5.42
C ALA A 739 -24.53 27.47 -6.70
N GLN A 740 -23.66 26.55 -7.16
CA GLN A 740 -23.99 25.61 -8.25
C GLN A 740 -24.94 24.50 -7.79
N ALA A 741 -24.72 23.96 -6.59
CA ALA A 741 -25.60 22.98 -5.97
C ALA A 741 -27.01 23.56 -5.72
N GLU A 742 -27.11 24.79 -5.18
CA GLU A 742 -28.40 25.50 -5.00
C GLU A 742 -29.17 25.73 -6.33
N ARG A 743 -28.48 25.75 -7.47
CA ARG A 743 -29.11 25.86 -8.80
C ARG A 743 -29.57 24.51 -9.37
N GLY A 744 -29.40 23.40 -8.65
CA GLY A 744 -29.70 22.06 -9.14
C GLY A 744 -28.77 21.63 -10.29
N GLN A 745 -27.56 22.20 -10.36
CA GLN A 745 -26.56 21.86 -11.38
C GLN A 745 -25.52 20.85 -10.86
N ALA A 746 -25.47 20.64 -9.54
CA ALA A 746 -24.74 19.58 -8.88
C ALA A 746 -25.58 19.07 -7.69
N THR A 747 -26.33 17.98 -7.88
CA THR A 747 -26.90 17.21 -6.77
C THR A 747 -26.54 15.73 -6.92
N PRO A 748 -25.95 15.08 -5.90
CA PRO A 748 -25.73 13.64 -5.89
C PRO A 748 -27.03 12.90 -5.55
N ASP A 749 -28.09 13.13 -6.33
CA ASP A 749 -29.44 12.54 -6.16
C ASP A 749 -29.55 11.09 -6.67
N GLU A 750 -28.54 10.27 -6.40
CA GLU A 750 -28.75 8.86 -6.09
C GLU A 750 -27.81 8.45 -4.94
N PRO A 751 -28.33 7.87 -3.83
CA PRO A 751 -27.48 7.36 -2.77
C PRO A 751 -26.59 6.27 -3.36
N SER A 752 -25.27 6.43 -3.21
CA SER A 752 -24.31 5.49 -3.79
C SER A 752 -24.63 4.07 -3.32
N GLY A 753 -24.98 3.22 -4.28
CA GLY A 753 -25.09 1.78 -4.07
C GLY A 753 -23.69 1.27 -3.73
N ARG A 754 -23.35 1.29 -2.43
CA ARG A 754 -22.07 0.78 -1.90
C ARG A 754 -21.83 -0.57 -2.56
N GLY A 755 -20.74 -0.67 -3.33
CA GLY A 755 -20.39 -1.88 -4.08
C GLY A 755 -20.37 -3.07 -3.13
N GLY A 756 -21.47 -3.82 -3.12
CA GLY A 756 -21.73 -4.74 -2.02
C GLY A 756 -20.78 -5.92 -2.10
N ARG A 757 -20.51 -6.53 -0.95
CA ARG A 757 -20.11 -7.96 -0.91
C ARG A 757 -21.32 -8.85 -1.21
N GLY A 758 -22.10 -8.45 -2.22
CA GLY A 758 -23.25 -9.18 -2.73
C GLY A 758 -22.76 -10.20 -3.74
N GLY A 759 -22.80 -11.47 -3.34
CA GLY A 759 -23.13 -12.49 -4.32
C GLY A 759 -24.50 -12.20 -4.95
N PRO A 760 -24.89 -12.93 -6.01
CA PRO A 760 -26.28 -12.87 -6.47
C PRO A 760 -27.22 -13.12 -5.27
N PRO A 761 -28.39 -12.46 -5.20
CA PRO A 761 -29.28 -12.55 -4.05
C PRO A 761 -29.49 -13.99 -3.58
N ASN A 762 -29.65 -14.16 -2.27
CA ASN A 762 -30.22 -15.39 -1.74
C ASN A 762 -31.67 -15.46 -2.24
N ASP A 763 -31.82 -16.17 -3.35
CA ASP A 763 -33.07 -16.66 -3.86
C ASP A 763 -33.44 -17.83 -2.93
N ASP A 764 -34.16 -17.52 -1.85
CA ASP A 764 -34.49 -18.48 -0.79
C ASP A 764 -35.43 -19.61 -1.28
N ASP A 765 -36.07 -19.41 -2.44
CA ASP A 765 -36.84 -20.42 -3.18
C ASP A 765 -35.93 -21.31 -4.09
N SER A 766 -34.62 -21.03 -4.16
CA SER A 766 -33.66 -21.77 -5.00
C SER A 766 -33.29 -23.13 -4.38
N PRO A 767 -33.16 -24.20 -5.19
CA PRO A 767 -32.59 -25.49 -4.74
C PRO A 767 -31.13 -25.44 -4.24
N LEU A 768 -30.46 -24.28 -4.30
CA LEU A 768 -29.14 -24.02 -3.75
C LEU A 768 -29.15 -23.05 -2.55
N ALA A 769 -30.31 -22.79 -1.94
CA ALA A 769 -30.41 -21.91 -0.77
C ALA A 769 -29.56 -22.46 0.41
N GLY A 770 -28.57 -21.69 0.86
CA GLY A 770 -27.60 -22.09 1.88
C GLY A 770 -26.30 -22.70 1.35
N LEU A 771 -26.20 -23.02 0.06
CA LEU A 771 -24.94 -23.45 -0.57
C LEU A 771 -24.19 -22.26 -1.23
N PRO A 772 -22.85 -22.25 -1.21
CA PRO A 772 -22.07 -21.27 -1.97
C PRO A 772 -22.21 -21.52 -3.47
N LEU A 773 -22.13 -20.48 -4.32
CA LEU A 773 -22.07 -20.68 -5.78
C LEU A 773 -20.72 -21.25 -6.23
N TRP A 774 -19.65 -20.95 -5.48
CA TRP A 774 -18.26 -21.24 -5.83
C TRP A 774 -17.63 -22.25 -4.87
N LYS A 775 -16.67 -23.01 -5.38
CA LYS A 775 -15.73 -23.78 -4.57
C LYS A 775 -15.00 -22.84 -3.60
N GLY A 776 -15.04 -23.20 -2.32
CA GLY A 776 -14.27 -22.53 -1.28
C GLY A 776 -12.85 -23.10 -1.13
N PRO A 777 -12.15 -22.74 -0.05
CA PRO A 777 -12.61 -21.82 1.00
C PRO A 777 -12.64 -20.35 0.52
N ASN A 778 -13.55 -19.57 1.11
CA ASN A 778 -13.74 -18.13 0.90
C ASN A 778 -12.54 -17.30 1.38
N ALA A 779 -11.80 -17.82 2.36
CA ALA A 779 -10.51 -17.30 2.80
C ALA A 779 -9.59 -18.46 3.23
N ARG A 780 -8.29 -18.35 2.95
CA ARG A 780 -7.32 -19.43 3.12
C ARG A 780 -5.95 -18.95 3.60
N ILE A 781 -5.16 -19.90 4.07
CA ILE A 781 -3.69 -19.79 4.08
C ILE A 781 -3.19 -20.84 3.08
N THR A 782 -2.40 -20.39 2.11
CA THR A 782 -1.75 -21.24 1.11
C THR A 782 -0.25 -21.29 1.41
N ALA A 783 0.30 -22.50 1.57
CA ALA A 783 1.75 -22.71 1.72
C ALA A 783 2.35 -23.11 0.37
N ILE A 784 3.42 -22.43 -0.06
CA ILE A 784 4.10 -22.68 -1.34
C ILE A 784 5.59 -22.94 -1.08
N ASP A 785 6.12 -24.06 -1.59
CA ASP A 785 7.56 -24.30 -1.64
C ASP A 785 8.18 -23.44 -2.76
N LEU A 786 9.03 -22.50 -2.38
CA LEU A 786 9.69 -21.56 -3.29
C LEU A 786 10.85 -22.19 -4.08
N ASN A 787 11.26 -23.42 -3.77
CA ASN A 787 12.24 -24.16 -4.56
C ASN A 787 11.62 -24.83 -5.79
N THR A 788 10.33 -25.20 -5.70
CA THR A 788 9.60 -25.92 -6.77
C THR A 788 8.43 -25.14 -7.35
N GLY A 789 7.92 -24.11 -6.68
CA GLY A 789 6.70 -23.38 -7.05
C GLY A 789 5.42 -24.18 -6.82
N GLU A 790 5.44 -25.19 -5.94
CA GLU A 790 4.32 -26.10 -5.69
C GLU A 790 3.59 -25.73 -4.38
N HIS A 791 2.25 -25.77 -4.42
CA HIS A 791 1.43 -25.59 -3.22
C HIS A 791 1.54 -26.85 -2.36
N LEU A 792 2.06 -26.73 -1.14
CA LEU A 792 2.23 -27.84 -0.20
C LEU A 792 0.91 -28.19 0.49
N TRP A 793 0.17 -27.17 0.92
CA TRP A 793 -1.15 -27.29 1.52
C TRP A 793 -1.94 -25.98 1.38
N VAL A 794 -3.26 -26.09 1.45
CA VAL A 794 -4.21 -24.98 1.52
C VAL A 794 -5.19 -25.31 2.63
N ILE A 795 -5.34 -24.41 3.60
CA ILE A 795 -6.28 -24.56 4.73
C ILE A 795 -7.23 -23.36 4.78
N PRO A 796 -8.48 -23.53 5.27
CA PRO A 796 -9.38 -22.40 5.54
C PRO A 796 -8.75 -21.45 6.57
N TYR A 797 -8.77 -20.15 6.28
CA TYR A 797 -8.39 -19.13 7.25
C TYR A 797 -9.52 -19.02 8.28
N GLY A 798 -9.25 -19.37 9.54
CA GLY A 798 -10.27 -19.36 10.59
C GLY A 798 -11.46 -20.28 10.28
N GLU A 799 -12.63 -19.88 10.79
CA GLU A 799 -13.88 -20.60 10.61
C GLU A 799 -14.99 -19.75 10.00
N ALA A 800 -15.74 -20.36 9.09
CA ALA A 800 -17.01 -19.84 8.60
C ALA A 800 -18.03 -19.77 9.76
N PRO A 801 -18.97 -18.80 9.76
CA PRO A 801 -20.03 -18.73 10.76
C PRO A 801 -20.77 -20.06 10.90
N GLN A 802 -21.12 -20.47 12.13
CA GLN A 802 -21.72 -21.78 12.39
C GLN A 802 -23.01 -22.01 11.58
N GLU A 803 -23.83 -20.97 11.40
CA GLU A 803 -25.02 -20.98 10.53
C GLU A 803 -24.70 -21.37 9.07
N GLN A 804 -23.58 -20.87 8.51
CA GLN A 804 -23.13 -21.23 7.17
C GLN A 804 -22.64 -22.68 7.11
N GLN A 805 -21.93 -23.13 8.15
CA GLN A 805 -21.47 -24.52 8.22
C GLN A 805 -22.67 -25.49 8.31
N ASP A 806 -23.67 -25.15 9.12
CA ASP A 806 -24.86 -25.96 9.31
C ASP A 806 -25.82 -25.90 8.11
N ALA A 807 -25.89 -24.78 7.38
CA ALA A 807 -26.61 -24.70 6.11
C ALA A 807 -26.06 -25.68 5.08
N ILE A 808 -24.73 -25.87 5.02
CA ILE A 808 -24.08 -26.87 4.16
C ILE A 808 -24.34 -28.29 4.70
N ARG A 809 -24.03 -28.56 5.98
CA ARG A 809 -24.16 -29.90 6.60
C ARG A 809 -25.56 -30.49 6.53
N ASN A 810 -26.59 -29.66 6.63
CA ASN A 810 -28.00 -30.08 6.68
C ASN A 810 -28.72 -29.88 5.33
N HIS A 811 -27.99 -29.56 4.25
CA HIS A 811 -28.61 -29.27 2.95
C HIS A 811 -29.25 -30.52 2.32
N PRO A 812 -30.53 -30.49 1.87
CA PRO A 812 -31.20 -31.67 1.32
C PRO A 812 -30.49 -32.33 0.13
N LEU A 813 -29.88 -31.54 -0.77
CA LEU A 813 -29.12 -32.08 -1.92
C LEU A 813 -27.75 -32.70 -1.54
N LEU A 814 -27.40 -32.70 -0.25
CA LEU A 814 -26.18 -33.30 0.30
C LEU A 814 -26.47 -34.48 1.25
N GLU A 815 -27.72 -35.00 1.30
CA GLU A 815 -28.03 -36.18 2.11
C GLU A 815 -27.18 -37.39 1.69
N GLY A 816 -26.26 -37.82 2.56
CA GLY A 816 -25.33 -38.91 2.28
C GLY A 816 -24.06 -38.52 1.48
N VAL A 817 -23.83 -37.22 1.27
CA VAL A 817 -22.60 -36.68 0.65
C VAL A 817 -21.71 -36.08 1.75
N ASP A 818 -20.46 -36.54 1.82
CA ASP A 818 -19.46 -35.99 2.74
C ASP A 818 -18.79 -34.76 2.11
N VAL A 819 -18.80 -33.61 2.80
CA VAL A 819 -18.25 -32.33 2.32
C VAL A 819 -17.66 -31.53 3.47
N ASP A 820 -16.59 -30.78 3.22
CA ASP A 820 -16.13 -29.77 4.17
C ASP A 820 -17.08 -28.56 4.17
N SER A 821 -17.65 -28.29 5.35
CA SER A 821 -18.54 -27.16 5.61
C SER A 821 -17.79 -25.87 5.98
N ASN A 822 -16.52 -25.95 6.38
CA ASN A 822 -15.75 -24.78 6.80
C ASN A 822 -15.08 -24.09 5.61
N LEU A 823 -15.78 -23.14 5.00
CA LEU A 823 -15.21 -22.32 3.93
C LEU A 823 -14.29 -21.18 4.46
N GLY A 824 -13.90 -21.18 5.73
CA GLY A 824 -13.12 -20.10 6.35
C GLY A 824 -13.93 -18.82 6.61
N GLN A 825 -13.33 -17.90 7.37
CA GLN A 825 -14.01 -16.70 7.84
C GLN A 825 -14.27 -15.67 6.73
N THR A 826 -15.44 -15.03 6.75
CA THR A 826 -15.83 -14.02 5.76
C THR A 826 -15.18 -12.66 6.06
N GLY A 827 -13.94 -12.48 5.60
CA GLY A 827 -13.15 -11.28 5.83
C GLY A 827 -12.51 -11.23 7.21
N GLY A 828 -12.05 -10.04 7.64
CA GLY A 828 -11.36 -9.89 8.91
C GLY A 828 -9.92 -10.40 8.95
N LEU A 829 -9.32 -10.73 7.79
CA LEU A 829 -7.99 -11.35 7.70
C LEU A 829 -6.88 -10.49 8.31
N GLY A 830 -5.93 -11.16 8.96
CA GLY A 830 -4.74 -10.59 9.56
C GLY A 830 -3.45 -11.16 8.97
N GLY A 831 -2.32 -10.55 9.31
CA GLY A 831 -0.99 -10.99 8.88
C GLY A 831 -0.58 -12.28 9.57
N VAL A 832 0.40 -12.95 8.98
CA VAL A 832 1.08 -14.09 9.62
C VAL A 832 2.51 -13.71 10.02
N ILE A 833 3.07 -14.48 10.96
CA ILE A 833 4.51 -14.55 11.25
C ILE A 833 4.89 -16.03 11.40
N VAL A 834 6.15 -16.38 11.16
CA VAL A 834 6.63 -17.76 11.29
C VAL A 834 7.81 -17.82 12.25
N THR A 835 7.81 -18.79 13.17
CA THR A 835 8.91 -19.03 14.10
C THR A 835 9.75 -20.23 13.63
N ALA A 836 10.85 -20.53 14.34
CA ALA A 836 11.61 -21.75 14.13
C ALA A 836 10.73 -23.02 14.17
N THR A 837 9.66 -23.01 14.99
CA THR A 837 8.82 -24.17 15.31
C THR A 837 7.46 -24.20 14.58
N MET A 838 6.83 -23.05 14.32
CA MET A 838 5.41 -22.98 13.90
C MET A 838 5.06 -21.72 13.09
N LEU A 839 3.93 -21.76 12.38
CA LEU A 839 3.29 -20.59 11.77
C LEU A 839 2.26 -20.02 12.76
N LEU A 840 2.21 -18.70 12.91
CA LEU A 840 1.25 -17.99 13.78
C LEU A 840 0.30 -17.14 12.95
N ALA A 841 -1.00 -17.27 13.21
CA ALA A 841 -2.06 -16.55 12.49
C ALA A 841 -3.21 -16.12 13.43
N PRO A 842 -3.71 -14.87 13.34
CA PRO A 842 -4.85 -14.41 14.11
C PRO A 842 -6.14 -14.77 13.37
N MET A 843 -7.00 -15.61 13.96
CA MET A 843 -8.21 -16.10 13.28
C MET A 843 -9.38 -16.35 14.24
N ASN A 844 -10.59 -16.30 13.71
CA ASN A 844 -11.79 -16.70 14.46
C ASN A 844 -11.88 -18.22 14.53
N VAL A 845 -12.11 -18.76 15.74
CA VAL A 845 -12.28 -20.19 16.04
C VAL A 845 -13.37 -20.34 17.10
N ASP A 846 -14.32 -21.26 16.90
CA ASP A 846 -15.58 -21.38 17.67
C ASP A 846 -16.39 -20.05 17.70
N GLY A 847 -16.19 -19.17 16.71
CA GLY A 847 -16.81 -17.84 16.63
C GLY A 847 -16.09 -16.72 17.40
N GLU A 848 -15.01 -17.02 18.12
CA GLU A 848 -14.28 -16.07 18.98
C GLU A 848 -12.86 -15.79 18.44
N PRO A 849 -12.28 -14.59 18.67
CA PRO A 849 -10.95 -14.25 18.15
C PRO A 849 -9.82 -14.96 18.92
N HIS A 850 -8.88 -15.54 18.17
CA HIS A 850 -7.72 -16.26 18.70
C HIS A 850 -6.43 -15.91 17.94
N LEU A 851 -5.29 -16.03 18.62
CA LEU A 851 -4.01 -16.32 17.97
C LEU A 851 -3.85 -17.85 17.92
N VAL A 852 -3.60 -18.40 16.74
CA VAL A 852 -3.52 -19.84 16.49
C VAL A 852 -2.12 -20.22 16.04
N ALA A 853 -1.57 -21.26 16.65
CA ALA A 853 -0.35 -21.93 16.23
C ALA A 853 -0.67 -23.05 15.24
N ILE A 854 0.10 -23.12 14.15
CA ILE A 854 -0.11 -24.01 13.02
C ILE A 854 1.21 -24.73 12.73
N ASP A 855 1.18 -26.05 12.54
CA ASP A 855 2.32 -26.80 12.02
C ASP A 855 2.64 -26.29 10.60
N LYS A 856 3.82 -25.69 10.46
CA LYS A 856 4.23 -25.00 9.22
C LYS A 856 4.55 -25.95 8.05
N ARG A 857 4.52 -27.27 8.27
CA ARG A 857 4.70 -28.32 7.24
C ARG A 857 3.39 -29.00 6.85
N THR A 858 2.40 -29.12 7.73
CA THR A 858 1.12 -29.82 7.45
C THR A 858 -0.10 -28.91 7.34
N GLY A 859 -0.07 -27.71 7.93
CA GLY A 859 -1.24 -26.83 8.07
C GLY A 859 -2.18 -27.21 9.22
N GLU A 860 -1.81 -28.21 10.04
CA GLU A 860 -2.59 -28.63 11.21
C GLU A 860 -2.53 -27.55 12.32
N ARG A 861 -3.66 -27.25 12.97
CA ARG A 861 -3.69 -26.33 14.12
C ARG A 861 -3.19 -27.08 15.37
N VAL A 862 -2.07 -26.63 15.93
CA VAL A 862 -1.36 -27.30 17.04
C VAL A 862 -1.51 -26.60 18.40
N GLY A 863 -2.06 -25.39 18.43
CA GLY A 863 -2.40 -24.68 19.66
C GLY A 863 -3.22 -23.41 19.38
N ARG A 864 -3.89 -22.86 20.40
CA ARG A 864 -4.60 -21.57 20.31
C ARG A 864 -4.70 -20.85 21.66
N ILE A 865 -4.59 -19.53 21.62
CA ILE A 865 -4.91 -18.65 22.74
C ILE A 865 -5.94 -17.60 22.30
N ARG A 866 -6.84 -17.23 23.22
CA ARG A 866 -7.86 -16.21 22.98
C ARG A 866 -7.22 -14.81 22.98
N THR A 867 -7.58 -13.98 22.00
CA THR A 867 -7.30 -12.53 22.02
C THR A 867 -8.56 -11.74 22.42
N GLU A 868 -8.44 -10.45 22.70
CA GLU A 868 -9.62 -9.60 22.93
C GLU A 868 -10.38 -9.36 21.61
N GLU A 869 -9.62 -9.08 20.55
CA GLU A 869 -10.09 -8.72 19.21
C GLU A 869 -9.28 -9.43 18.11
N MET A 870 -9.75 -9.34 16.87
CA MET A 870 -9.05 -9.92 15.70
C MET A 870 -7.79 -9.14 15.33
N GLY A 871 -6.62 -9.78 15.52
CA GLY A 871 -5.31 -9.27 15.11
C GLY A 871 -5.20 -9.01 13.60
N ARG A 872 -4.42 -7.99 13.22
CA ARG A 872 -4.32 -7.47 11.83
C ARG A 872 -2.88 -7.51 11.31
N TYR A 873 -2.35 -6.41 10.74
CA TYR A 873 -0.98 -6.39 10.21
C TYR A 873 0.06 -6.67 11.32
N GLY A 874 -0.10 -5.97 12.44
CA GLY A 874 0.95 -5.72 13.43
C GLY A 874 1.26 -6.87 14.38
N MET A 875 1.50 -8.07 13.87
CA MET A 875 2.09 -9.15 14.66
C MET A 875 3.61 -9.17 14.53
N MET A 876 4.28 -9.49 15.64
CA MET A 876 5.73 -9.68 15.76
C MET A 876 6.06 -10.50 17.03
N THR A 877 7.32 -10.92 17.18
CA THR A 877 7.82 -11.61 18.39
C THR A 877 9.23 -11.11 18.71
N TYR A 878 9.60 -11.09 19.99
CA TYR A 878 10.93 -10.66 20.45
C TYR A 878 11.36 -11.43 21.72
N MET A 879 12.62 -11.28 22.08
CA MET A 879 13.25 -11.79 23.31
C MET A 879 13.69 -10.61 24.19
N HIS A 880 13.27 -10.61 25.46
CA HIS A 880 13.69 -9.62 26.46
C HIS A 880 14.00 -10.33 27.78
N GLU A 881 15.20 -10.08 28.34
CA GLU A 881 15.70 -10.73 29.57
C GLU A 881 15.46 -12.26 29.61
N ASP A 882 15.91 -12.98 28.57
CA ASP A 882 15.72 -14.43 28.36
C ASP A 882 14.25 -14.92 28.30
N LYS A 883 13.27 -14.02 28.16
CA LYS A 883 11.84 -14.33 27.99
C LYS A 883 11.32 -13.93 26.61
N GLN A 884 10.68 -14.86 25.90
CA GLN A 884 10.06 -14.60 24.61
C GLN A 884 8.64 -14.03 24.78
N TYR A 885 8.32 -13.04 23.94
CA TYR A 885 7.02 -12.39 23.85
C TYR A 885 6.48 -12.47 22.41
N ILE A 886 5.16 -12.62 22.26
CA ILE A 886 4.44 -12.50 20.98
C ILE A 886 3.45 -11.35 21.09
N VAL A 887 3.52 -10.38 20.18
CA VAL A 887 2.67 -9.19 20.17
C VAL A 887 1.64 -9.28 19.05
N VAL A 888 0.40 -8.90 19.34
CA VAL A 888 -0.73 -8.90 18.39
C VAL A 888 -1.39 -7.52 18.37
N GLN A 889 -1.11 -6.70 17.35
CA GLN A 889 -1.84 -5.46 17.08
C GLN A 889 -3.28 -5.77 16.66
N GLN A 890 -4.21 -5.25 17.47
CA GLN A 890 -5.66 -5.27 17.29
C GLN A 890 -6.15 -3.82 17.10
N PRO A 891 -7.41 -3.59 16.69
CA PRO A 891 -8.00 -2.24 16.71
C PRO A 891 -7.99 -1.66 18.13
N GLY A 892 -7.43 -0.46 18.31
CA GLY A 892 -7.38 0.22 19.63
C GLY A 892 -6.41 -0.38 20.67
N LEU A 893 -5.78 -1.53 20.40
CA LEU A 893 -5.06 -2.32 21.40
C LEU A 893 -3.79 -3.00 20.83
N LEU A 894 -2.67 -2.88 21.54
CA LEU A 894 -1.53 -3.81 21.44
C LEU A 894 -1.60 -4.77 22.63
N GLN A 895 -1.59 -6.08 22.38
CA GLN A 895 -1.64 -7.12 23.40
C GLN A 895 -0.43 -8.04 23.24
N ALA A 896 0.26 -8.36 24.33
CA ALA A 896 1.45 -9.21 24.32
C ALA A 896 1.27 -10.46 25.20
N PHE A 897 1.76 -11.58 24.70
CA PHE A 897 1.66 -12.89 25.33
C PHE A 897 3.04 -13.49 25.57
N ALA A 898 3.23 -14.13 26.72
CA ALA A 898 4.45 -14.85 27.07
C ALA A 898 4.12 -16.06 27.95
N LEU A 899 5.10 -16.94 28.16
CA LEU A 899 4.97 -18.00 29.17
C LEU A 899 4.94 -17.36 30.59
N PRO A 900 4.27 -17.96 31.60
CA PRO A 900 4.14 -17.37 32.94
C PRO A 900 5.47 -17.00 33.62
#